data_AF-A0A8J6QL93-F1
#
_entry.id   AF-A0A8J6QL93-F1
#
_cell.length_a   1.000
_cell.length_b   1.000
_cell.length_c   1.000
_cell.angle_alpha   90.00
_cell.angle_beta   90.00
_cell.angle_gamma   90.00
#
_symmetry.space_group_name_H-M   'P 1'
#
loop_
_entity.id
_entity.type
_entity.pdbx_description
1 polymer ?
#
loop_
_entity_poly.entity_id
_entity_poly.type
_entity_poly.pdbx_seq_one_letter_code
_entity_poly.pdbx_strand_id
1 'polypeptide(L)'
;MSESAVTQSATFKRLRQRWQQCQQGSANLTFIRGDQREHSCQMIDHWAASEGLTAFRWRLYERDTCHPFSPLLPLIAQVIRQRQISPEQLLDGIAVRNQYRAILLRYFAGKSPSRVELPLPGELVYERNFAASLIVSMLRWLAEQAPLCLLASDFQFAGPSTLQVVKQLADITSVPLMLVIALDPEYIHADERIQDQWHGFVEWLDGDQGLLETNAHEAAGAAQAWPESPFIMAKDPRAMLRDCEALLALMCLPEASYAAEQTERNFIVKGLSHDTSSRLHLQAFKGHCLLYLGELDEAFDALDSILEQAQLGADRRALARAYRHLCWAYIYKSDLTQALSCGRQAVNYASGLADERERANCLFNYFVACNRANAGFGLERIAELLQLLQQLNMHNGQIYVCRNIFGQLEHSTKLSQPQALEAAKEAIRIAKETDQRAGLAAAYHSRAVVLESMQRMHSAKRCFAISERLRNQLQDPVEIARVRNGFGYFYCQQEQFLDAYDYFNGALKQVIKANDVGETIATMYNLAWLYLMVRNYRHSATILEKLRRLMVSQHSSYFAYRNLHDVHLMQGVVLVLSGEALRAQQCLERSKRLSIPMSQSASLLQPILQLLLADSNGEDRIDREATVNAIEQRLATSVRLRNQFQLLWLEVQVRCAPSRDSGIAILEQADGIKVRMPAGWQSSRQWLLGNEAVLVNLPLPTLELDHLFLLAQQEARLNQLWKRMREVRLISALQAIGSDASSESVIARETVRLLCGHYDFQVAMVVNCQTEQAEVMAVHVDGQVQNFPVDELAEDVRDYRNQQLLLNRSWLFRGGSQRLSSVCVLPLRDGNLRCCQLVLVNIDQPYSPSKHDQEVLSLIGNQLASQLLAVRQKNKLIELSSIDTLTGLANRQALQSTIQDEINRVRRYSGKIGYMSLAFMDLDNFKYYNDTFGHDAGDLLLQWFADLLLEQLRDVDVAGRWGGDEFIVFMPETGAEQAQFVGERILQALASKRGFTEALSKALKRPVVIPQEKWLSCSVGVTQTDYRLHAPNAASMLTEADKALYQAKDNGKGQVIRFQTSEAPAQ
;
A
#
# COMPACT_ATOMS: atom_id res chain seq x y z
N MET A 1 11.65 38.38 49.85
CA MET A 1 10.45 38.56 50.71
C MET A 1 10.52 37.55 51.84
N SER A 2 10.07 37.89 53.06
CA SER A 2 9.92 36.90 54.14
C SER A 2 8.90 35.82 53.73
N GLU A 3 9.07 34.56 54.15
CA GLU A 3 8.11 33.46 53.94
C GLU A 3 6.66 33.83 54.33
N SER A 4 6.50 34.79 55.24
CA SER A 4 5.20 35.32 55.68
C SER A 4 4.47 36.21 54.66
N ALA A 5 5.17 36.80 53.68
CA ALA A 5 4.56 37.69 52.68
C ALA A 5 4.10 36.93 51.42
N VAL A 6 4.78 35.83 51.07
CA VAL A 6 4.41 34.94 49.93
C VAL A 6 3.15 34.13 50.26
N THR A 7 3.02 33.67 51.51
CA THR A 7 1.86 32.91 52.02
C THR A 7 0.56 33.74 52.15
N GLN A 8 0.62 35.07 51.99
CA GLN A 8 -0.55 35.95 52.04
C GLN A 8 -1.07 36.43 50.68
N SER A 9 -0.48 35.97 49.56
CA SER A 9 -0.91 36.38 48.22
C SER A 9 -2.38 36.03 47.95
N ALA A 10 -3.07 36.88 47.18
CA ALA A 10 -4.47 36.64 46.80
C ALA A 10 -4.66 35.28 46.10
N THR A 11 -3.64 34.82 45.37
CA THR A 11 -3.61 33.52 44.68
C THR A 11 -3.59 32.36 45.69
N PHE A 12 -2.78 32.42 46.75
CA PHE A 12 -2.75 31.38 47.80
C PHE A 12 -4.07 31.28 48.55
N LYS A 13 -4.71 32.43 48.86
CA LYS A 13 -6.05 32.45 49.49
C LYS A 13 -7.10 31.79 48.60
N ARG A 14 -7.10 32.06 47.29
CA ARG A 14 -8.01 31.43 46.33
C ARG A 14 -7.76 29.93 46.21
N LEU A 15 -6.50 29.50 46.13
CA LEU A 15 -6.14 28.08 46.08
C LEU A 15 -6.57 27.34 47.35
N ARG A 16 -6.35 27.91 48.54
CA ARG A 16 -6.82 27.35 49.82
C ARG A 16 -8.35 27.23 49.85
N GLN A 17 -9.07 28.25 49.40
CA GLN A 17 -10.54 28.22 49.33
C GLN A 17 -11.05 27.12 48.40
N ARG A 18 -10.47 27.00 47.19
CA ARG A 18 -10.83 25.94 46.22
C ARG A 18 -10.49 24.55 46.76
N TRP A 19 -9.38 24.41 47.49
CA TRP A 19 -9.02 23.15 48.12
C TRP A 19 -10.00 22.75 49.23
N GLN A 20 -10.44 23.69 50.08
CA GLN A 20 -11.46 23.43 51.10
C GLN A 20 -12.80 22.99 50.48
N GLN A 21 -13.21 23.63 49.38
CA GLN A 21 -14.39 23.22 48.60
C GLN A 21 -14.20 21.82 48.03
N CYS A 22 -13.01 21.50 47.54
CA CYS A 22 -12.66 20.18 47.05
C CYS A 22 -12.79 19.09 48.11
N GLN A 23 -12.34 19.34 49.32
CA GLN A 23 -12.52 18.42 50.45
C GLN A 23 -14.00 18.19 50.82
N GLN A 24 -14.89 19.12 50.44
CA GLN A 24 -16.35 19.01 50.61
C GLN A 24 -17.04 18.31 49.42
N GLY A 25 -16.28 17.79 48.46
CA GLY A 25 -16.78 17.01 47.32
C GLY A 25 -16.92 17.80 46.00
N SER A 26 -16.38 19.02 45.92
CA SER A 26 -16.40 19.83 44.68
C SER A 26 -15.17 19.58 43.80
N ALA A 27 -15.37 19.40 42.51
CA ALA A 27 -14.24 19.37 41.57
C ALA A 27 -13.82 20.81 41.22
N ASN A 28 -12.52 21.07 41.16
CA ASN A 28 -11.95 22.39 40.88
C ASN A 28 -10.77 22.30 39.90
N LEU A 29 -10.95 22.86 38.71
CA LEU A 29 -9.85 23.17 37.77
C LEU A 29 -9.35 24.58 38.03
N THR A 30 -8.04 24.73 38.20
CA THR A 30 -7.42 26.03 38.44
C THR A 30 -6.26 26.25 37.49
N PHE A 31 -6.37 27.29 36.66
CA PHE A 31 -5.35 27.69 35.70
C PHE A 31 -4.57 28.88 36.27
N ILE A 32 -3.24 28.80 36.21
CA ILE A 32 -2.33 29.81 36.73
C ILE A 32 -1.40 30.24 35.61
N ARG A 33 -1.29 31.55 35.38
CA ARG A 33 -0.33 32.09 34.42
C ARG A 33 1.09 31.91 34.93
N GLY A 34 1.96 31.36 34.09
CA GLY A 34 3.40 31.31 34.30
C GLY A 34 4.14 31.87 33.12
N ASP A 35 4.56 33.12 33.24
CA ASP A 35 5.42 33.86 32.32
C ASP A 35 6.88 33.42 32.37
N GLN A 36 7.30 32.73 33.45
CA GLN A 36 8.67 32.25 33.65
C GLN A 36 8.73 30.79 34.08
N ARG A 37 9.68 30.07 33.49
CA ARG A 37 9.90 28.61 33.66
C ARG A 37 9.99 28.12 35.10
N GLU A 38 10.67 28.84 36.00
CA GLU A 38 10.88 28.38 37.38
C GLU A 38 9.87 28.93 38.39
N HIS A 39 9.31 30.11 38.14
CA HIS A 39 8.61 30.90 39.15
C HIS A 39 7.24 30.31 39.53
N SER A 40 6.37 30.02 38.55
CA SER A 40 5.04 29.46 38.83
C SER A 40 5.09 28.06 39.43
N CYS A 41 6.11 27.27 39.07
CA CYS A 41 6.36 25.95 39.66
C CYS A 41 6.71 26.04 41.15
N GLN A 42 7.66 26.91 41.52
CA GLN A 42 8.07 27.12 42.90
C GLN A 42 6.92 27.67 43.76
N MET A 43 6.11 28.55 43.19
CA MET A 43 4.93 29.11 43.85
C MET A 43 3.93 28.01 44.25
N ILE A 44 3.60 27.11 43.32
CA ILE A 44 2.64 26.02 43.57
C ILE A 44 3.24 24.98 44.54
N ASP A 45 4.53 24.66 44.39
CA ASP A 45 5.25 23.76 45.30
C ASP A 45 5.24 24.31 46.75
N HIS A 46 5.47 25.62 46.91
CA HIS A 46 5.43 26.29 48.21
C HIS A 46 4.01 26.32 48.80
N TRP A 47 2.98 26.55 47.98
CA TRP A 47 1.59 26.45 48.42
C TRP A 47 1.25 25.05 48.93
N ALA A 48 1.53 24.00 48.14
CA ALA A 48 1.23 22.62 48.52
C ALA A 48 1.94 22.21 49.82
N ALA A 49 3.22 22.60 49.98
CA ALA A 49 3.97 22.37 51.21
C ALA A 49 3.38 23.12 52.41
N SER A 50 2.93 24.36 52.23
CA SER A 50 2.33 25.19 53.29
C SER A 50 1.00 24.65 53.82
N GLU A 51 0.25 23.92 52.99
CA GLU A 51 -1.03 23.30 53.35
C GLU A 51 -0.88 21.85 53.86
N GLY A 52 0.35 21.31 53.90
CA GLY A 52 0.61 19.91 54.27
C GLY A 52 0.01 18.90 53.29
N LEU A 53 -0.11 19.27 52.02
CA LEU A 53 -0.78 18.46 51.00
C LEU A 53 0.15 17.42 50.39
N THR A 54 -0.33 16.17 50.28
CA THR A 54 0.27 15.16 49.40
C THR A 54 -0.13 15.47 47.95
N ALA A 55 0.50 16.49 47.37
CA ALA A 55 0.26 16.90 46.00
C ALA A 55 1.10 16.09 45.01
N PHE A 56 0.48 15.65 43.92
CA PHE A 56 1.16 14.89 42.87
C PHE A 56 1.60 15.84 41.76
N ARG A 57 2.91 15.93 41.54
CA ARG A 57 3.51 16.88 40.60
C ARG A 57 4.03 16.20 39.34
N TRP A 58 3.77 16.84 38.21
CA TRP A 58 4.42 16.50 36.95
C TRP A 58 4.88 17.75 36.19
N ARG A 59 6.16 17.75 35.79
CA ARG A 59 6.77 18.75 34.90
C ARG A 59 6.93 18.14 33.51
N LEU A 60 6.31 18.75 32.49
CA LEU A 60 6.39 18.23 31.12
C LEU A 60 7.79 18.40 30.52
N TYR A 61 8.50 19.48 30.86
CA TYR A 61 9.76 19.83 30.21
C TYR A 61 10.96 18.92 30.60
N GLU A 62 11.02 18.42 31.83
CA GLU A 62 12.21 17.76 32.41
C GLU A 62 12.29 16.23 32.15
N ARG A 63 11.53 15.67 31.20
CA ARG A 63 11.36 14.20 31.05
C ARG A 63 11.76 13.67 29.67
N ASP A 64 12.51 12.56 29.66
CA ASP A 64 13.07 11.90 28.47
C ASP A 64 12.08 11.03 27.66
N THR A 65 10.79 11.00 27.98
CA THR A 65 9.81 10.06 27.39
C THR A 65 8.49 10.73 27.02
N CYS A 66 7.99 10.46 25.82
CA CYS A 66 6.64 10.88 25.41
C CYS A 66 5.61 9.92 26.01
N HIS A 67 4.90 10.36 27.05
CA HIS A 67 3.85 9.57 27.69
C HIS A 67 2.47 9.87 27.07
N PRO A 68 1.63 8.85 26.81
CA PRO A 68 0.23 9.05 26.43
C PRO A 68 -0.53 9.86 27.48
N PHE A 69 -1.37 10.81 27.04
CA PHE A 69 -2.12 11.72 27.91
C PHE A 69 -1.25 12.43 28.97
N SER A 70 0.00 12.75 28.65
CA SER A 70 0.88 13.50 29.55
C SER A 70 0.33 14.90 29.80
N PRO A 71 0.24 15.38 31.05
CA PRO A 71 0.83 14.80 32.26
C PRO A 71 -0.12 13.90 33.09
N LEU A 72 -1.38 13.75 32.68
CA LEU A 72 -2.44 13.14 33.48
C LEU A 72 -2.23 11.64 33.74
N LEU A 73 -1.94 10.85 32.70
CA LEU A 73 -1.74 9.41 32.89
C LEU A 73 -0.47 9.08 33.70
N PRO A 74 0.67 9.77 33.50
CA PRO A 74 1.79 9.67 34.43
C PRO A 74 1.46 10.06 35.88
N LEU A 75 0.68 11.11 36.10
CA LEU A 75 0.20 11.48 37.44
C LEU A 75 -0.65 10.37 38.07
N ILE A 76 -1.57 9.77 37.31
CA ILE A 76 -2.35 8.60 37.77
C ILE A 76 -1.42 7.46 38.21
N ALA A 77 -0.40 7.14 37.41
CA ALA A 77 0.58 6.10 37.74
C ALA A 77 1.37 6.42 39.02
N GLN A 78 1.66 7.70 39.28
CA GLN A 78 2.29 8.15 40.52
C GLN A 78 1.33 8.01 41.72
N VAL A 79 0.06 8.39 41.55
CA VAL A 79 -0.98 8.29 42.58
C VAL A 79 -1.17 6.86 43.05
N ILE A 80 -1.36 5.92 42.12
CA ILE A 80 -1.59 4.52 42.48
C ILE A 80 -0.37 3.91 43.20
N ARG A 81 0.85 4.29 42.79
CA ARG A 81 2.09 3.82 43.43
C ARG A 81 2.23 4.33 44.85
N GLN A 82 1.98 5.62 45.09
CA GLN A 82 2.10 6.21 46.43
C GLN A 82 0.97 5.77 47.36
N ARG A 83 -0.26 5.61 46.85
CA ARG A 83 -1.41 5.12 47.61
C ARG A 83 -1.46 3.59 47.74
N GLN A 84 -0.47 2.88 47.18
CA GLN A 84 -0.41 1.40 47.16
C GLN A 84 -1.67 0.73 46.59
N ILE A 85 -2.34 1.38 45.64
CA ILE A 85 -3.49 0.84 44.93
C ILE A 85 -2.97 -0.03 43.78
N SER A 86 -3.44 -1.28 43.67
CA SER A 86 -3.03 -2.11 42.54
C SER A 86 -3.66 -1.59 41.23
N PRO A 87 -2.96 -1.65 40.10
CA PRO A 87 -3.54 -1.29 38.81
C PRO A 87 -4.85 -2.03 38.51
N GLU A 88 -4.95 -3.31 38.90
CA GLU A 88 -6.16 -4.12 38.74
C GLU A 88 -7.34 -3.55 39.53
N GLN A 89 -7.14 -3.14 40.79
CA GLN A 89 -8.20 -2.55 41.61
C GLN A 89 -8.78 -1.28 40.97
N LEU A 90 -7.93 -0.41 40.46
CA LEU A 90 -8.36 0.80 39.75
C LEU A 90 -9.19 0.45 38.51
N LEU A 91 -8.68 -0.46 37.67
CA LEU A 91 -9.30 -0.80 36.39
C LEU A 91 -10.61 -1.58 36.56
N ASP A 92 -10.70 -2.42 37.59
CA ASP A 92 -11.92 -3.17 37.93
C ASP A 92 -12.97 -2.20 38.51
N GLY A 93 -12.55 -1.21 39.30
CA GLY A 93 -13.43 -0.18 39.88
C GLY A 93 -14.13 0.73 38.87
N ILE A 94 -13.57 0.87 37.67
CA ILE A 94 -14.17 1.65 36.58
C ILE A 94 -14.67 0.78 35.41
N ALA A 95 -14.66 -0.55 35.57
CA ALA A 95 -15.10 -1.52 34.57
C ALA A 95 -14.47 -1.32 33.18
N VAL A 96 -13.13 -1.22 33.11
CA VAL A 96 -12.42 -1.02 31.83
C VAL A 96 -12.59 -2.21 30.88
N ARG A 97 -12.88 -1.92 29.61
CA ARG A 97 -12.90 -2.89 28.50
C ARG A 97 -11.60 -3.72 28.45
N ASN A 98 -11.72 -5.01 28.19
CA ASN A 98 -10.61 -5.98 28.18
C ASN A 98 -9.38 -5.51 27.38
N GLN A 99 -9.58 -4.92 26.21
CA GLN A 99 -8.49 -4.42 25.36
C GLN A 99 -7.69 -3.30 26.05
N TYR A 100 -8.36 -2.27 26.56
CA TYR A 100 -7.71 -1.17 27.27
C TYR A 100 -7.13 -1.60 28.60
N ARG A 101 -7.76 -2.58 29.27
CA ARG A 101 -7.26 -3.17 30.50
C ARG A 101 -5.85 -3.75 30.29
N ALA A 102 -5.65 -4.54 29.23
CA ALA A 102 -4.33 -5.11 28.92
C ALA A 102 -3.28 -4.03 28.58
N ILE A 103 -3.68 -2.98 27.85
CA ILE A 103 -2.81 -1.86 27.47
C ILE A 103 -2.35 -1.08 28.72
N LEU A 104 -3.30 -0.72 29.59
CA LEU A 104 -3.04 0.06 30.80
C LEU A 104 -2.27 -0.74 31.85
N LEU A 105 -2.54 -2.03 32.02
CA LEU A 105 -1.72 -2.88 32.91
C LEU A 105 -0.25 -2.92 32.49
N ARG A 106 0.02 -3.02 31.18
CA ARG A 106 1.40 -2.95 30.66
C ARG A 106 2.03 -1.60 30.96
N TYR A 107 1.29 -0.51 30.73
CA TYR A 107 1.73 0.84 31.03
C TYR A 107 2.11 1.00 32.51
N PHE A 108 1.22 0.62 33.43
CA PHE A 108 1.46 0.73 34.88
C PHE A 108 2.59 -0.19 35.37
N ALA A 109 2.85 -1.31 34.68
CA ALA A 109 4.00 -2.17 34.92
C ALA A 109 5.32 -1.62 34.33
N GLY A 110 5.32 -0.43 33.74
CA GLY A 110 6.51 0.19 33.11
C GLY A 110 6.92 -0.47 31.79
N LYS A 111 6.03 -1.26 31.17
CA LYS A 111 6.25 -1.87 29.86
C LYS A 111 5.59 -1.01 28.77
N SER A 112 6.11 -1.05 27.54
CA SER A 112 5.50 -0.33 26.43
C SER A 112 4.06 -0.84 26.20
N PRO A 113 3.05 0.06 26.22
CA PRO A 113 1.69 -0.24 25.83
C PRO A 113 1.65 -0.72 24.38
N SER A 114 0.86 -1.75 24.10
CA SER A 114 0.76 -2.30 22.74
C SER A 114 -0.63 -2.87 22.52
N ARG A 115 -1.16 -2.70 21.30
CA ARG A 115 -2.42 -3.32 20.87
C ARG A 115 -2.19 -4.62 20.11
N VAL A 116 -3.12 -5.56 20.25
CA VAL A 116 -3.19 -6.74 19.39
C VAL A 116 -3.69 -6.35 18.00
N GLU A 117 -4.72 -5.50 17.93
CA GLU A 117 -5.22 -4.92 16.70
C GLU A 117 -5.45 -3.43 16.86
N LEU A 118 -5.20 -2.71 15.78
CA LEU A 118 -5.56 -1.31 15.67
C LEU A 118 -7.05 -1.19 15.33
N PRO A 119 -7.74 -0.14 15.81
CA PRO A 119 -9.14 0.06 15.50
C PRO A 119 -9.43 0.14 14.00
N LEU A 120 -10.63 -0.26 13.62
CA LEU A 120 -11.07 0.00 12.25
C LEU A 120 -11.31 1.51 12.07
N PRO A 121 -11.11 2.05 10.87
CA PRO A 121 -11.47 3.42 10.50
C PRO A 121 -12.78 3.95 11.08
N GLY A 122 -13.88 3.21 10.90
CA GLY A 122 -15.20 3.60 11.40
C GLY A 122 -15.38 3.50 12.92
N GLU A 123 -14.33 3.15 13.66
CA GLU A 123 -14.32 3.05 15.12
C GLU A 123 -13.40 4.11 15.75
N LEU A 124 -12.63 4.86 14.94
CA LEU A 124 -11.58 5.76 15.43
C LEU A 124 -12.12 6.86 16.34
N VAL A 125 -13.20 7.53 15.94
CA VAL A 125 -13.82 8.61 16.72
C VAL A 125 -14.22 8.08 18.10
N TYR A 126 -14.89 6.92 18.12
CA TYR A 126 -15.31 6.27 19.35
C TYR A 126 -14.12 5.86 20.22
N GLU A 127 -13.10 5.20 19.64
CA GLU A 127 -11.93 4.72 20.38
C GLU A 127 -11.11 5.88 20.96
N ARG A 128 -10.95 6.98 20.23
CA ARG A 128 -10.28 8.21 20.75
C ARG A 128 -11.05 8.81 21.93
N ASN A 129 -12.35 9.02 21.77
CA ASN A 129 -13.19 9.58 22.82
C ASN A 129 -13.25 8.66 24.05
N PHE A 130 -13.31 7.35 23.83
CA PHE A 130 -13.28 6.36 24.90
C PHE A 130 -11.95 6.41 25.65
N ALA A 131 -10.81 6.43 24.94
CA ALA A 131 -9.49 6.53 25.55
C ALA A 131 -9.35 7.79 26.43
N ALA A 132 -9.83 8.95 25.96
CA ALA A 132 -9.88 10.18 26.74
C ALA A 132 -10.77 10.02 28.01
N SER A 133 -11.97 9.45 27.84
CA SER A 133 -12.92 9.23 28.95
C SER A 133 -12.41 8.25 30.02
N LEU A 134 -11.48 7.34 29.67
CA LEU A 134 -10.83 6.45 30.63
C LEU A 134 -9.93 7.22 31.59
N ILE A 135 -9.20 8.24 31.11
CA ILE A 135 -8.37 9.10 31.96
C ILE A 135 -9.26 9.83 32.97
N VAL A 136 -10.36 10.39 32.50
CA VAL A 136 -11.38 11.04 33.35
C VAL A 136 -11.93 10.08 34.41
N SER A 137 -12.32 8.88 33.99
CA SER A 137 -12.87 7.85 34.89
C SER A 137 -11.87 7.41 35.96
N MET A 138 -10.59 7.22 35.59
CA MET A 138 -9.54 6.87 36.54
C MET A 138 -9.30 7.98 37.58
N LEU A 139 -9.23 9.24 37.13
CA LEU A 139 -9.06 10.38 38.03
C LEU A 139 -10.24 10.52 39.00
N ARG A 140 -11.46 10.38 38.48
CA ARG A 140 -12.68 10.41 39.28
C ARG A 140 -12.67 9.32 40.36
N TRP A 141 -12.42 8.07 39.97
CA TRP A 141 -12.39 6.95 40.90
C TRP A 141 -11.33 7.14 41.98
N LEU A 142 -10.13 7.61 41.62
CA LEU A 142 -9.07 7.90 42.58
C LEU A 142 -9.43 9.01 43.56
N ALA A 143 -10.10 10.06 43.09
CA ALA A 143 -10.59 11.15 43.93
C ALA A 143 -11.71 10.68 44.88
N GLU A 144 -12.61 9.81 44.43
CA GLU A 144 -13.65 9.21 45.28
C GLU A 144 -13.07 8.36 46.43
N GLN A 145 -11.90 7.73 46.25
CA GLN A 145 -11.22 7.01 47.34
C GLN A 145 -10.65 7.96 48.40
N ALA A 146 -10.05 9.07 47.97
CA ALA A 146 -9.55 10.13 48.85
C ALA A 146 -9.29 11.40 48.03
N PRO A 147 -9.56 12.61 48.59
CA PRO A 147 -9.37 13.88 47.89
C PRO A 147 -8.03 13.94 47.15
N LEU A 148 -8.08 14.34 45.88
CA LEU A 148 -6.94 14.30 44.98
C LEU A 148 -6.53 15.71 44.58
N CYS A 149 -5.28 16.08 44.87
CA CYS A 149 -4.67 17.33 44.42
C CYS A 149 -3.55 17.02 43.41
N LEU A 150 -3.75 17.43 42.16
CA LEU A 150 -2.82 17.23 41.06
C LEU A 150 -2.26 18.57 40.61
N LEU A 151 -0.94 18.61 40.37
CA LEU A 151 -0.21 19.78 39.95
C LEU A 151 0.51 19.48 38.64
N ALA A 152 0.17 20.22 37.59
CA ALA A 152 0.80 20.13 36.28
C ALA A 152 1.42 21.46 35.91
N SER A 153 2.70 21.45 35.53
CA SER A 153 3.41 22.65 35.07
C SER A 153 4.03 22.44 33.69
N ASP A 154 4.39 23.54 33.04
CA ASP A 154 4.83 23.60 31.64
C ASP A 154 3.73 23.06 30.70
N PHE A 155 2.47 23.36 31.02
CA PHE A 155 1.31 22.73 30.39
C PHE A 155 1.11 23.16 28.93
N GLN A 156 1.77 24.22 28.46
CA GLN A 156 1.86 24.55 27.04
C GLN A 156 2.44 23.39 26.21
N PHE A 157 3.24 22.48 26.79
CA PHE A 157 3.72 21.29 26.08
C PHE A 157 2.76 20.09 26.13
N ALA A 158 1.57 20.24 26.72
CA ALA A 158 0.58 19.17 26.76
C ALA A 158 0.02 18.89 25.36
N GLY A 159 -0.09 17.60 25.01
CA GLY A 159 -0.60 17.19 23.71
C GLY A 159 -2.11 17.41 23.56
N PRO A 160 -2.59 17.54 22.31
CA PRO A 160 -4.02 17.56 21.93
C PRO A 160 -4.97 16.67 22.74
N SER A 161 -4.60 15.41 22.92
CA SER A 161 -5.41 14.40 23.60
C SER A 161 -5.56 14.72 25.09
N THR A 162 -4.52 15.30 25.69
CA THR A 162 -4.57 15.80 27.07
C THR A 162 -5.45 17.04 27.20
N LEU A 163 -5.35 17.99 26.25
CA LEU A 163 -6.19 19.19 26.24
C LEU A 163 -7.68 18.81 26.18
N GLN A 164 -8.04 17.81 25.37
CA GLN A 164 -9.39 17.25 25.32
C GLN A 164 -9.85 16.71 26.68
N VAL A 165 -9.00 15.94 27.38
CA VAL A 165 -9.32 15.40 28.71
C VAL A 165 -9.53 16.52 29.73
N VAL A 166 -8.71 17.58 29.71
CA VAL A 166 -8.89 18.73 30.60
C VAL A 166 -10.23 19.43 30.36
N LYS A 167 -10.63 19.61 29.10
CA LYS A 167 -11.96 20.15 28.77
C LYS A 167 -13.08 19.26 29.34
N GLN A 168 -12.96 17.93 29.24
CA GLN A 168 -13.93 16.99 29.83
C GLN A 168 -13.97 17.02 31.36
N LEU A 169 -12.83 17.26 32.01
CA LEU A 169 -12.77 17.39 33.48
C LEU A 169 -13.50 18.65 33.96
N ALA A 170 -13.64 19.68 33.13
CA ALA A 170 -14.31 20.93 33.50
C ALA A 170 -15.82 20.78 33.71
N ASP A 171 -16.42 19.77 33.08
CA ASP A 171 -17.84 19.46 33.25
C ASP A 171 -18.12 18.68 34.55
N ILE A 172 -17.06 18.23 35.26
CA ILE A 172 -17.19 17.50 36.52
C ILE A 172 -17.33 18.51 37.65
N THR A 173 -18.40 18.38 38.43
CA THR A 173 -18.67 19.27 39.56
C THR A 173 -18.67 18.58 40.92
N SER A 174 -18.89 17.26 40.96
CA SER A 174 -19.23 16.49 42.17
C SER A 174 -18.23 15.37 42.51
N VAL A 175 -16.94 15.71 42.53
CA VAL A 175 -15.85 14.79 42.90
C VAL A 175 -14.76 15.58 43.62
N PRO A 176 -14.13 15.09 44.71
CA PRO A 176 -13.08 15.83 45.43
C PRO A 176 -11.73 15.80 44.67
N LEU A 177 -11.72 16.40 43.47
CA LEU A 177 -10.57 16.51 42.57
C LEU A 177 -10.19 17.99 42.39
N MET A 178 -8.95 18.33 42.74
CA MET A 178 -8.34 19.61 42.40
C MET A 178 -7.20 19.39 41.42
N LEU A 179 -7.28 20.02 40.25
CA LEU A 179 -6.20 20.02 39.26
C LEU A 179 -5.73 21.46 39.03
N VAL A 180 -4.49 21.74 39.43
CA VAL A 180 -3.84 23.03 39.26
C VAL A 180 -2.89 22.94 38.07
N ILE A 181 -3.10 23.80 37.08
CA ILE A 181 -2.37 23.82 35.81
C ILE A 181 -1.64 25.16 35.69
N ALA A 182 -0.31 25.11 35.63
CA ALA A 182 0.53 26.26 35.29
C ALA A 182 0.90 26.22 33.80
N LEU A 183 0.63 27.32 33.10
CA LEU A 183 0.84 27.44 31.66
C LEU A 183 1.23 28.87 31.25
N ASP A 184 1.87 28.96 30.09
CA ASP A 184 2.08 30.22 29.37
C ASP A 184 1.12 30.31 28.18
N PRO A 185 0.06 31.16 28.24
CA PRO A 185 -0.93 31.26 27.17
C PRO A 185 -0.36 31.92 25.91
N GLU A 186 0.74 32.67 26.04
CA GLU A 186 1.38 33.39 24.93
C GLU A 186 2.46 32.55 24.22
N TYR A 187 2.65 31.29 24.64
CA TYR A 187 3.61 30.40 24.01
C TYR A 187 3.22 30.09 22.55
N ILE A 188 4.22 30.16 21.66
CA ILE A 188 4.07 29.87 20.23
C ILE A 188 4.80 28.56 19.90
N HIS A 189 4.06 27.57 19.44
CA HIS A 189 4.57 26.30 18.96
C HIS A 189 5.14 26.42 17.55
N ALA A 190 6.21 25.67 17.29
CA ALA A 190 6.83 25.57 15.97
C ALA A 190 6.01 24.72 14.97
N ASP A 191 5.11 23.85 15.46
CA ASP A 191 4.22 23.04 14.63
C ASP A 191 2.84 23.70 14.58
N GLU A 192 2.41 24.12 13.39
CA GLU A 192 1.12 24.80 13.17
C GLU A 192 -0.07 23.95 13.64
N ARG A 193 -0.02 22.61 13.46
CA ARG A 193 -1.11 21.70 13.86
C ARG A 193 -1.31 21.68 15.37
N ILE A 194 -0.23 21.82 16.13
CA ILE A 194 -0.26 21.89 17.59
C ILE A 194 -0.64 23.32 18.01
N GLN A 195 -0.12 24.34 17.32
CA GLN A 195 -0.42 25.74 17.59
C GLN A 195 -1.91 26.06 17.51
N ASP A 196 -2.61 25.59 16.47
CA ASP A 196 -4.04 25.84 16.31
C ASP A 196 -4.86 25.25 17.46
N GLN A 197 -4.48 24.05 17.92
CA GLN A 197 -5.15 23.38 19.02
C GLN A 197 -4.85 24.02 20.38
N TRP A 198 -3.61 24.48 20.57
CA TRP A 198 -3.22 25.25 21.73
C TRP A 198 -3.98 26.58 21.78
N HIS A 199 -4.04 27.29 20.66
CA HIS A 199 -4.79 28.55 20.56
C HIS A 199 -6.27 28.35 20.90
N GLY A 200 -6.93 27.35 20.31
CA GLY A 200 -8.32 27.01 20.65
C GLY A 200 -8.51 26.44 22.07
N PHE A 201 -7.44 26.07 22.78
CA PHE A 201 -7.49 25.78 24.21
C PHE A 201 -7.38 27.05 25.04
N VAL A 202 -6.50 27.99 24.68
CA VAL A 202 -6.38 29.31 25.32
C VAL A 202 -7.67 30.12 25.17
N GLU A 203 -8.29 30.15 23.98
CA GLU A 203 -9.60 30.80 23.78
C GLU A 203 -10.70 30.20 24.68
N TRP A 204 -10.67 28.87 24.87
CA TRP A 204 -11.59 28.19 25.76
C TRP A 204 -11.35 28.54 27.24
N LEU A 205 -10.10 28.77 27.64
CA LEU A 205 -9.75 29.22 28.99
C LEU A 205 -10.27 30.63 29.29
N ASP A 206 -10.14 31.54 28.32
CA ASP A 206 -10.52 32.94 28.44
C ASP A 206 -12.04 33.16 28.54
N GLY A 207 -12.85 32.18 28.10
CA GLY A 207 -14.30 32.20 28.23
C GLY A 207 -14.81 32.06 29.67
N ASP A 208 -15.01 30.82 30.13
CA ASP A 208 -15.73 30.51 31.38
C ASP A 208 -14.84 29.99 32.53
N GLN A 209 -13.58 29.60 32.25
CA GLN A 209 -12.73 28.91 33.24
C GLN A 209 -11.86 29.87 34.08
N GLY A 210 -11.41 30.98 33.47
CA GLY A 210 -10.68 32.07 34.10
C GLY A 210 -9.22 31.73 34.46
N LEU A 211 -8.27 32.47 33.88
CA LEU A 211 -6.84 32.39 34.21
C LEU A 211 -6.53 33.22 35.47
N LEU A 212 -5.87 32.62 36.46
CA LEU A 212 -5.38 33.35 37.63
C LEU A 212 -4.05 34.02 37.31
N GLU A 213 -4.06 35.35 37.29
CA GLU A 213 -2.85 36.18 37.21
C GLU A 213 -2.00 36.01 38.49
N THR A 214 -0.69 35.87 38.31
CA THR A 214 0.25 35.88 39.42
C THR A 214 0.85 37.29 39.54
N ASN A 215 0.61 37.97 40.66
CA ASN A 215 1.19 39.28 40.93
C ASN A 215 2.69 39.12 41.24
N ALA A 216 3.53 38.98 40.21
CA ALA A 216 4.96 38.83 40.41
C ALA A 216 5.78 39.46 39.27
N HIS A 217 5.61 40.77 39.09
CA HIS A 217 6.52 41.57 38.28
C HIS A 217 7.79 42.04 39.03
N GLU A 218 8.05 41.59 40.28
CA GLU A 218 9.10 42.18 41.14
C GLU A 218 10.28 41.26 41.52
N ALA A 219 10.53 40.18 40.79
CA ALA A 219 11.75 39.37 40.97
C ALA A 219 12.41 38.99 39.64
N ALA A 220 12.75 39.99 38.82
CA ALA A 220 13.46 39.78 37.56
C ALA A 220 14.95 39.47 37.80
N GLY A 221 15.28 38.21 38.02
CA GLY A 221 16.55 37.62 37.58
C GLY A 221 16.47 37.31 36.08
N ALA A 222 17.61 37.29 35.38
CA ALA A 222 17.69 37.17 33.92
C ALA A 222 16.76 36.07 33.34
N ALA A 223 15.78 36.49 32.56
CA ALA A 223 14.78 35.63 31.94
C ALA A 223 15.43 34.61 30.99
N GLN A 224 15.22 33.31 31.24
CA GLN A 224 15.46 32.28 30.22
C GLN A 224 14.20 32.16 29.36
N ALA A 225 14.33 32.45 28.06
CA ALA A 225 13.29 32.20 27.09
C ALA A 225 12.87 30.72 27.12
N TRP A 226 11.59 30.44 26.88
CA TRP A 226 11.15 29.06 26.71
C TRP A 226 11.93 28.43 25.54
N PRO A 227 12.56 27.27 25.75
CA PRO A 227 13.24 26.53 24.69
C PRO A 227 12.23 26.03 23.64
N GLU A 228 12.69 25.84 22.40
CA GLU A 228 11.93 25.08 21.40
C GLU A 228 11.58 23.70 21.99
N SER A 229 10.32 23.27 21.78
CA SER A 229 9.76 22.01 22.30
C SER A 229 10.81 20.90 22.43
N PRO A 230 11.19 20.49 23.65
CA PRO A 230 12.49 19.85 23.93
C PRO A 230 12.56 18.36 23.57
N PHE A 231 11.49 17.74 23.08
CA PHE A 231 11.30 16.31 23.26
C PHE A 231 12.26 15.39 22.50
N ILE A 232 13.13 15.90 21.62
CA ILE A 232 13.51 15.11 20.46
C ILE A 232 15.02 14.92 20.28
N MET A 233 15.87 15.94 20.32
CA MET A 233 17.21 15.83 19.71
C MET A 233 18.22 14.88 20.42
N ALA A 234 18.02 14.49 21.68
CA ALA A 234 19.02 13.74 22.46
C ALA A 234 18.80 12.22 22.57
N LYS A 235 17.60 11.69 22.27
CA LYS A 235 17.23 10.30 22.58
C LYS A 235 17.59 9.29 21.47
N ASP A 236 17.79 8.02 21.82
CA ASP A 236 17.91 6.93 20.83
C ASP A 236 16.62 6.83 19.98
N PRO A 237 16.70 6.96 18.64
CA PRO A 237 15.52 6.91 17.77
C PRO A 237 14.70 5.61 17.94
N ARG A 238 15.32 4.48 18.27
CA ARG A 238 14.60 3.22 18.52
C ARG A 238 13.77 3.26 19.81
N ALA A 239 14.22 4.01 20.81
CA ALA A 239 13.44 4.24 22.02
C ALA A 239 12.27 5.19 21.75
N MET A 240 12.46 6.21 20.90
CA MET A 240 11.37 7.10 20.50
C MET A 240 10.29 6.40 19.67
N LEU A 241 10.67 5.47 18.80
CA LEU A 241 9.71 4.65 18.05
C LEU A 241 8.77 3.88 19.00
N ARG A 242 9.29 3.34 20.12
CA ARG A 242 8.45 2.68 21.15
C ARG A 242 7.49 3.65 21.84
N ASP A 243 7.90 4.90 22.03
CA ASP A 243 7.01 5.95 22.56
C ASP A 243 5.90 6.28 21.54
N CYS A 244 6.22 6.32 20.24
CA CYS A 244 5.22 6.49 19.18
C CYS A 244 4.17 5.38 19.21
N GLU A 245 4.61 4.12 19.30
CA GLU A 245 3.72 2.96 19.41
C GLU A 245 2.82 3.02 20.66
N ALA A 246 3.38 3.50 21.79
CA ALA A 246 2.63 3.68 23.03
C ALA A 246 1.53 4.74 22.88
N LEU A 247 1.82 5.86 22.22
CA LEU A 247 0.86 6.93 21.91
C LEU A 247 -0.28 6.40 21.03
N LEU A 248 0.06 5.67 19.95
CA LEU A 248 -0.93 5.04 19.08
C LEU A 248 -1.79 4.01 19.84
N ALA A 249 -1.20 3.21 20.73
CA ALA A 249 -1.94 2.21 21.51
C ALA A 249 -3.02 2.82 22.42
N LEU A 250 -2.85 4.07 22.85
CA LEU A 250 -3.85 4.81 23.64
C LEU A 250 -4.58 5.89 22.82
N MET A 251 -4.53 5.81 21.49
CA MET A 251 -5.24 6.68 20.56
C MET A 251 -4.85 8.18 20.67
N CYS A 252 -3.64 8.47 21.17
CA CYS A 252 -3.04 9.81 21.15
C CYS A 252 -2.43 10.08 19.77
N LEU A 253 -3.27 10.15 18.73
CA LEU A 253 -2.84 10.16 17.33
C LEU A 253 -2.05 11.41 16.92
N PRO A 254 -2.48 12.65 17.27
CA PRO A 254 -1.72 13.85 16.92
C PRO A 254 -0.31 13.81 17.51
N GLU A 255 -0.20 13.40 18.78
CA GLU A 255 1.09 13.25 19.46
C GLU A 255 1.94 12.14 18.83
N ALA A 256 1.32 11.02 18.42
CA ALA A 256 2.03 9.93 17.75
C ALA A 256 2.60 10.37 16.39
N SER A 257 1.84 11.16 15.62
CA SER A 257 2.29 11.69 14.33
C SER A 257 3.48 12.65 14.51
N TYR A 258 3.34 13.61 15.43
CA TYR A 258 4.41 14.54 15.78
C TYR A 258 5.67 13.80 16.29
N ALA A 259 5.50 12.84 17.20
CA ALA A 259 6.63 12.04 17.70
C ALA A 259 7.33 11.25 16.59
N ALA A 260 6.59 10.76 15.59
CA ALA A 260 7.15 10.02 14.47
C ALA A 260 8.01 10.90 13.54
N GLU A 261 7.53 12.09 13.17
CA GLU A 261 8.30 13.07 12.38
C GLU A 261 9.61 13.45 13.05
N GLN A 262 9.55 13.56 14.36
CA GLN A 262 10.65 14.03 15.15
C GLN A 262 11.68 12.93 15.37
N THR A 263 11.21 11.68 15.51
CA THR A 263 12.06 10.49 15.44
C THR A 263 12.77 10.39 14.09
N GLU A 264 12.10 10.72 12.99
CA GLU A 264 12.68 10.69 11.64
C GLU A 264 13.81 11.71 11.47
N ARG A 265 13.61 12.95 11.92
CA ARG A 265 14.67 13.97 11.96
C ARG A 265 15.89 13.49 12.75
N ASN A 266 15.65 12.79 13.84
CA ASN A 266 16.70 12.31 14.72
C ASN A 266 17.56 11.19 14.11
N PHE A 267 16.97 10.33 13.28
CA PHE A 267 17.73 9.35 12.49
C PHE A 267 18.79 10.03 11.61
N ILE A 268 18.49 11.22 11.07
CA ILE A 268 19.40 12.01 10.24
C ILE A 268 20.48 12.65 11.12
N VAL A 269 20.09 13.39 12.16
CA VAL A 269 21.02 14.15 13.03
C VAL A 269 22.05 13.23 13.69
N LYS A 270 21.66 12.01 14.08
CA LYS A 270 22.56 11.05 14.74
C LYS A 270 23.39 10.17 13.80
N GLY A 271 23.34 10.40 12.49
CA GLY A 271 24.09 9.60 11.51
C GLY A 271 23.64 8.14 11.42
N LEU A 272 22.41 7.83 11.85
CA LEU A 272 21.79 6.49 11.75
C LEU A 272 20.99 6.35 10.44
N SER A 273 21.30 7.16 9.43
CA SER A 273 20.60 7.19 8.13
C SER A 273 20.69 5.85 7.37
N HIS A 274 21.69 5.03 7.69
CA HIS A 274 21.91 3.70 7.10
C HIS A 274 21.02 2.58 7.69
N ASP A 275 20.29 2.81 8.79
CA ASP A 275 19.35 1.82 9.35
C ASP A 275 18.01 1.84 8.56
N THR A 276 18.06 1.33 7.33
CA THR A 276 16.94 1.37 6.38
C THR A 276 15.69 0.68 6.92
N SER A 277 15.85 -0.46 7.63
CA SER A 277 14.71 -1.23 8.15
C SER A 277 13.90 -0.46 9.20
N SER A 278 14.60 0.14 10.18
CA SER A 278 13.93 0.94 11.23
C SER A 278 13.29 2.20 10.65
N ARG A 279 13.91 2.82 9.65
CA ARG A 279 13.36 3.99 8.95
C ARG A 279 12.11 3.65 8.15
N LEU A 280 12.11 2.57 7.36
CA LEU A 280 10.93 2.13 6.61
C LEU A 280 9.77 1.78 7.55
N HIS A 281 10.09 1.18 8.71
CA HIS A 281 9.08 0.89 9.73
C HIS A 281 8.50 2.17 10.36
N LEU A 282 9.33 3.15 10.72
CA LEU A 282 8.89 4.45 11.22
C LEU A 282 8.04 5.20 10.20
N GLN A 283 8.42 5.20 8.92
CA GLN A 283 7.64 5.84 7.86
C GLN A 283 6.29 5.14 7.66
N ALA A 284 6.24 3.80 7.73
CA ALA A 284 4.98 3.07 7.67
C ALA A 284 4.07 3.42 8.87
N PHE A 285 4.66 3.55 10.06
CA PHE A 285 3.97 3.98 11.27
C PHE A 285 3.41 5.40 11.11
N LYS A 286 4.24 6.36 10.64
CA LYS A 286 3.83 7.74 10.38
C LYS A 286 2.68 7.79 9.37
N GLY A 287 2.83 7.11 8.22
CA GLY A 287 1.79 7.01 7.22
C GLY A 287 0.48 6.47 7.81
N HIS A 288 0.56 5.48 8.71
CA HIS A 288 -0.63 4.98 9.39
C HIS A 288 -1.29 5.98 10.34
N CYS A 289 -0.50 6.74 11.12
CA CYS A 289 -1.03 7.80 11.99
C CYS A 289 -1.73 8.89 11.18
N LEU A 290 -1.12 9.33 10.07
CA LEU A 290 -1.69 10.32 9.16
C LEU A 290 -3.02 9.83 8.56
N LEU A 291 -3.10 8.54 8.17
CA LEU A 291 -4.36 7.93 7.72
C LEU A 291 -5.45 7.96 8.80
N TYR A 292 -5.11 7.76 10.07
CA TYR A 292 -6.08 7.82 11.17
C TYR A 292 -6.46 9.25 11.56
N LEU A 293 -5.59 10.23 11.29
CA LEU A 293 -5.90 11.65 11.43
C LEU A 293 -6.78 12.17 10.28
N GLY A 294 -6.83 11.45 9.15
CA GLY A 294 -7.50 11.90 7.94
C GLY A 294 -6.63 12.82 7.08
N GLU A 295 -5.34 12.97 7.42
CA GLU A 295 -4.33 13.72 6.67
C GLU A 295 -3.84 12.87 5.49
N LEU A 296 -4.75 12.62 4.54
CA LEU A 296 -4.54 11.64 3.48
C LEU A 296 -3.38 12.02 2.56
N ASP A 297 -3.19 13.31 2.27
CA ASP A 297 -2.13 13.77 1.38
C ASP A 297 -0.74 13.47 1.95
N GLU A 298 -0.48 13.89 3.19
CA GLU A 298 0.78 13.58 3.87
C GLU A 298 0.98 12.06 4.04
N ALA A 299 -0.12 11.31 4.24
CA ALA A 299 -0.06 9.86 4.29
C ALA A 299 0.40 9.25 2.96
N PHE A 300 -0.13 9.71 1.82
CA PHE A 300 0.30 9.22 0.50
C PHE A 300 1.77 9.56 0.23
N ASP A 301 2.24 10.76 0.59
CA ASP A 301 3.65 11.13 0.44
C ASP A 301 4.57 10.20 1.24
N ALA A 302 4.22 9.96 2.50
CA ALA A 302 4.99 9.06 3.36
C ALA A 302 5.00 7.62 2.80
N LEU A 303 3.86 7.11 2.33
CA LEU A 303 3.72 5.75 1.84
C LEU A 303 4.38 5.53 0.47
N ASP A 304 4.29 6.50 -0.43
CA ASP A 304 4.94 6.41 -1.74
C ASP A 304 6.48 6.53 -1.59
N SER A 305 6.99 7.29 -0.62
CA SER A 305 8.42 7.29 -0.27
C SER A 305 8.90 5.90 0.19
N ILE A 306 8.07 5.13 0.90
CA ILE A 306 8.41 3.76 1.32
C ILE A 306 8.47 2.84 0.11
N LEU A 307 7.53 2.96 -0.84
CA LEU A 307 7.52 2.13 -2.05
C LEU A 307 8.82 2.30 -2.83
N GLU A 308 9.29 3.53 -3.05
CA GLU A 308 10.54 3.81 -3.77
C GLU A 308 11.74 3.16 -3.08
N GLN A 309 11.90 3.41 -1.78
CA GLN A 309 13.05 2.91 -1.03
C GLN A 309 13.02 1.38 -0.88
N ALA A 310 11.84 0.80 -0.65
CA ALA A 310 11.67 -0.64 -0.50
C ALA A 310 11.84 -1.38 -1.83
N GLN A 311 11.49 -0.76 -2.97
CA GLN A 311 11.73 -1.32 -4.31
C GLN A 311 13.23 -1.38 -4.60
N LEU A 312 13.97 -0.29 -4.33
CA LEU A 312 15.43 -0.26 -4.50
C LEU A 312 16.14 -1.30 -3.62
N GLY A 313 15.66 -1.49 -2.39
CA GLY A 313 16.21 -2.46 -1.43
C GLY A 313 15.69 -3.90 -1.57
N ALA A 314 14.74 -4.16 -2.49
CA ALA A 314 14.02 -5.42 -2.63
C ALA A 314 13.37 -5.97 -1.32
N ASP A 315 12.96 -5.08 -0.40
CA ASP A 315 12.35 -5.47 0.89
C ASP A 315 10.85 -5.77 0.72
N ARG A 316 10.53 -7.06 0.55
CA ARG A 316 9.15 -7.54 0.40
C ARG A 316 8.25 -7.19 1.59
N ARG A 317 8.79 -7.13 2.81
CA ARG A 317 7.98 -6.83 4.02
C ARG A 317 7.59 -5.36 4.03
N ALA A 318 8.51 -4.47 3.69
CA ALA A 318 8.23 -3.05 3.56
C ALA A 318 7.23 -2.76 2.42
N LEU A 319 7.37 -3.44 1.27
CA LEU A 319 6.41 -3.35 0.16
C LEU A 319 5.01 -3.81 0.56
N ALA A 320 4.90 -4.97 1.23
CA ALA A 320 3.61 -5.48 1.72
C ALA A 320 2.92 -4.46 2.65
N ARG A 321 3.68 -3.87 3.59
CA ARG A 321 3.19 -2.83 4.50
C ARG A 321 2.73 -1.57 3.76
N ALA A 322 3.55 -1.05 2.85
CA ALA A 322 3.23 0.15 2.09
C ALA A 322 1.93 -0.03 1.29
N TYR A 323 1.81 -1.11 0.51
CA TYR A 323 0.59 -1.42 -0.23
C TYR A 323 -0.61 -1.66 0.68
N ARG A 324 -0.41 -2.29 1.86
CA ARG A 324 -1.48 -2.47 2.84
C ARG A 324 -2.01 -1.14 3.35
N HIS A 325 -1.15 -0.19 3.70
CA HIS A 325 -1.56 1.13 4.17
C HIS A 325 -2.17 1.97 3.04
N LEU A 326 -1.64 1.90 1.82
CA LEU A 326 -2.23 2.53 0.64
C LEU A 326 -3.62 1.97 0.32
N CYS A 327 -3.85 0.68 0.52
CA CYS A 327 -5.18 0.08 0.41
C CYS A 327 -6.17 0.76 1.36
N TRP A 328 -5.80 1.00 2.63
CA TRP A 328 -6.64 1.79 3.55
C TRP A 328 -6.84 3.23 3.07
N ALA A 329 -5.78 3.89 2.61
CA ALA A 329 -5.85 5.26 2.09
C ALA A 329 -6.87 5.39 0.96
N TYR A 330 -6.85 4.45 0.02
CA TYR A 330 -7.80 4.42 -1.10
C TYR A 330 -9.21 4.03 -0.68
N ILE A 331 -9.38 3.16 0.33
CA ILE A 331 -10.69 2.89 0.93
C ILE A 331 -11.28 4.18 1.53
N TYR A 332 -10.48 4.99 2.23
CA TYR A 332 -10.93 6.27 2.79
C TYR A 332 -11.33 7.26 1.70
N LYS A 333 -10.51 7.39 0.65
CA LYS A 333 -10.83 8.22 -0.54
C LYS A 333 -12.00 7.69 -1.38
N SER A 334 -12.56 6.53 -1.04
CA SER A 334 -13.58 5.83 -1.85
C SER A 334 -13.13 5.49 -3.28
N ASP A 335 -11.81 5.45 -3.55
CA ASP A 335 -11.26 4.92 -4.80
C ASP A 335 -11.07 3.40 -4.67
N LEU A 336 -12.18 2.69 -4.84
CA LEU A 336 -12.24 1.25 -4.63
C LEU A 336 -11.43 0.45 -5.67
N THR A 337 -11.20 1.02 -6.86
CA THR A 337 -10.38 0.38 -7.89
C THR A 337 -8.92 0.33 -7.46
N GLN A 338 -8.38 1.46 -7.01
CA GLN A 338 -7.00 1.51 -6.49
C GLN A 338 -6.86 0.75 -5.18
N ALA A 339 -7.88 0.75 -4.31
CA ALA A 339 -7.89 -0.04 -3.09
C ALA A 339 -7.79 -1.54 -3.37
N LEU A 340 -8.56 -2.07 -4.33
CA LEU A 340 -8.49 -3.48 -4.73
C LEU A 340 -7.10 -3.85 -5.25
N SER A 341 -6.52 -3.00 -6.11
CA SER A 341 -5.18 -3.20 -6.65
C SER A 341 -4.13 -3.24 -5.54
N CYS A 342 -4.10 -2.22 -4.66
CA CYS A 342 -3.18 -2.17 -3.53
C CYS A 342 -3.37 -3.35 -2.57
N GLY A 343 -4.61 -3.75 -2.29
CA GLY A 343 -4.92 -4.90 -1.45
C GLY A 343 -4.37 -6.21 -2.01
N ARG A 344 -4.51 -6.43 -3.33
CA ARG A 344 -3.95 -7.60 -4.00
C ARG A 344 -2.43 -7.61 -3.97
N GLN A 345 -1.80 -6.47 -4.29
CA GLN A 345 -0.34 -6.33 -4.21
C GLN A 345 0.19 -6.60 -2.80
N ALA A 346 -0.48 -6.07 -1.77
CA ALA A 346 -0.11 -6.34 -0.38
C ALA A 346 -0.11 -7.84 -0.06
N VAL A 347 -1.14 -8.57 -0.48
CA VAL A 347 -1.23 -10.02 -0.31
C VAL A 347 -0.13 -10.75 -1.09
N ASN A 348 0.18 -10.31 -2.32
CA ASN A 348 1.22 -10.90 -3.16
C ASN A 348 2.61 -10.75 -2.54
N TYR A 349 2.96 -9.56 -2.02
CA TYR A 349 4.22 -9.34 -1.33
C TYR A 349 4.28 -10.05 0.03
N ALA A 350 3.14 -10.19 0.72
CA ALA A 350 3.04 -10.93 1.97
C ALA A 350 3.10 -12.45 1.79
N SER A 351 2.81 -12.96 0.59
CA SER A 351 2.89 -14.39 0.28
C SER A 351 4.32 -14.91 0.44
N GLY A 352 4.48 -15.96 1.25
CA GLY A 352 5.79 -16.55 1.58
C GLY A 352 6.55 -15.84 2.71
N LEU A 353 6.02 -14.77 3.31
CA LEU A 353 6.59 -14.20 4.54
C LEU A 353 6.28 -15.12 5.73
N ALA A 354 7.25 -15.30 6.62
CA ALA A 354 7.05 -15.99 7.90
C ALA A 354 6.22 -15.17 8.93
N ASP A 355 5.98 -13.88 8.65
CA ASP A 355 5.21 -12.99 9.51
C ASP A 355 3.70 -13.20 9.29
N GLU A 356 3.11 -14.15 10.03
CA GLU A 356 1.69 -14.47 9.97
C GLU A 356 0.79 -13.26 10.26
N ARG A 357 1.25 -12.33 11.11
CA ARG A 357 0.48 -11.14 11.47
C ARG A 357 0.42 -10.16 10.31
N GLU A 358 1.53 -9.92 9.63
CA GLU A 358 1.53 -9.08 8.43
C GLU A 358 0.69 -9.73 7.32
N ARG A 359 0.76 -11.07 7.16
CA ARG A 359 -0.08 -11.81 6.21
C ARG A 359 -1.57 -11.65 6.52
N ALA A 360 -1.97 -11.82 7.78
CA ALA A 360 -3.35 -11.61 8.24
C ALA A 360 -3.83 -10.18 7.97
N ASN A 361 -3.01 -9.17 8.28
CA ASN A 361 -3.33 -7.76 8.04
C ASN A 361 -3.50 -7.45 6.54
N CYS A 362 -2.66 -8.02 5.66
CA CYS A 362 -2.77 -7.82 4.21
C CYS A 362 -4.04 -8.47 3.65
N LEU A 363 -4.32 -9.73 4.02
CA LEU A 363 -5.55 -10.43 3.65
C LEU A 363 -6.79 -9.71 4.17
N PHE A 364 -6.75 -9.20 5.40
CA PHE A 364 -7.84 -8.45 6.00
C PHE A 364 -8.16 -7.18 5.22
N ASN A 365 -7.15 -6.35 4.92
CA ASN A 365 -7.33 -5.13 4.13
C ASN A 365 -7.87 -5.43 2.74
N TYR A 366 -7.36 -6.47 2.08
CA TYR A 366 -7.88 -6.89 0.79
C TYR A 366 -9.33 -7.35 0.87
N PHE A 367 -9.71 -8.09 1.93
CA PHE A 367 -11.11 -8.46 2.18
C PHE A 367 -12.01 -7.24 2.37
N VAL A 368 -11.56 -6.23 3.12
CA VAL A 368 -12.29 -4.97 3.29
C VAL A 368 -12.51 -4.28 1.94
N ALA A 369 -11.47 -4.17 1.11
CA ALA A 369 -11.56 -3.58 -0.23
C ALA A 369 -12.55 -4.36 -1.11
N CYS A 370 -12.45 -5.70 -1.14
CA CYS A 370 -13.38 -6.57 -1.88
C CYS A 370 -14.83 -6.36 -1.42
N ASN A 371 -15.08 -6.31 -0.11
CA ASN A 371 -16.43 -6.11 0.39
C ASN A 371 -17.00 -4.74 -0.02
N ARG A 372 -16.22 -3.66 0.15
CA ARG A 372 -16.64 -2.30 -0.23
C ARG A 372 -16.90 -2.17 -1.73
N ALA A 373 -16.10 -2.84 -2.55
CA ALA A 373 -16.22 -2.85 -4.01
C ALA A 373 -17.25 -3.86 -4.56
N ASN A 374 -17.87 -4.68 -3.69
CA ASN A 374 -18.70 -5.83 -4.10
C ASN A 374 -17.97 -6.78 -5.07
N ALA A 375 -16.72 -7.09 -4.75
CA ALA A 375 -15.87 -8.01 -5.48
C ALA A 375 -15.73 -9.36 -4.75
N GLY A 376 -15.54 -10.42 -5.53
CA GLY A 376 -15.29 -11.75 -5.00
C GLY A 376 -13.91 -11.86 -4.33
N PHE A 377 -13.87 -12.38 -3.11
CA PHE A 377 -12.64 -12.64 -2.37
C PHE A 377 -12.20 -14.12 -2.44
N GLY A 378 -13.17 -15.04 -2.50
CA GLY A 378 -12.96 -16.49 -2.57
C GLY A 378 -13.07 -17.17 -1.19
N LEU A 379 -13.87 -18.24 -1.08
CA LEU A 379 -14.19 -18.89 0.20
C LEU A 379 -12.98 -19.51 0.91
N GLU A 380 -12.02 -20.05 0.16
CA GLU A 380 -10.79 -20.64 0.71
C GLU A 380 -9.93 -19.57 1.41
N ARG A 381 -9.79 -18.40 0.79
CA ARG A 381 -9.10 -17.25 1.39
C ARG A 381 -9.84 -16.72 2.62
N ILE A 382 -11.18 -16.74 2.64
CA ILE A 382 -11.96 -16.35 3.84
C ILE A 382 -11.65 -17.32 4.99
N ALA A 383 -11.60 -18.62 4.71
CA ALA A 383 -11.28 -19.63 5.72
C ALA A 383 -9.85 -19.45 6.25
N GLU A 384 -8.88 -19.22 5.37
CA GLU A 384 -7.50 -18.90 5.76
C GLU A 384 -7.44 -17.64 6.64
N LEU A 385 -8.08 -16.55 6.21
CA LEU A 385 -8.10 -15.29 6.94
C LEU A 385 -8.73 -15.47 8.34
N LEU A 386 -9.88 -16.14 8.45
CA LEU A 386 -10.52 -16.38 9.74
C LEU A 386 -9.65 -17.23 10.67
N GLN A 387 -8.96 -18.25 10.13
CA GLN A 387 -8.04 -19.08 10.91
C GLN A 387 -6.87 -18.26 11.46
N LEU A 388 -6.22 -17.45 10.61
CA LEU A 388 -5.13 -16.57 11.03
C LEU A 388 -5.60 -15.56 12.10
N LEU A 389 -6.75 -14.92 11.87
CA LEU A 389 -7.30 -13.95 12.81
C LEU A 389 -7.64 -14.61 14.15
N GLN A 390 -8.10 -15.86 14.15
CA GLN A 390 -8.35 -16.62 15.38
C GLN A 390 -7.06 -16.94 16.13
N GLN A 391 -6.05 -17.46 15.43
CA GLN A 391 -4.74 -17.81 16.00
C GLN A 391 -4.04 -16.60 16.63
N LEU A 392 -4.17 -15.43 16.00
CA LEU A 392 -3.53 -14.19 16.44
C LEU A 392 -4.37 -13.40 17.47
N ASN A 393 -5.52 -13.93 17.90
CA ASN A 393 -6.50 -13.24 18.76
C ASN A 393 -6.93 -11.88 18.21
N MET A 394 -7.05 -11.80 16.88
CA MET A 394 -7.48 -10.62 16.15
C MET A 394 -9.02 -10.57 16.03
N HIS A 395 -9.68 -10.26 17.14
CA HIS A 395 -11.14 -10.22 17.26
C HIS A 395 -11.84 -9.14 16.41
N ASN A 396 -11.26 -7.94 16.25
CA ASN A 396 -11.87 -6.89 15.41
C ASN A 396 -12.00 -7.39 13.96
N GLY A 397 -10.92 -7.97 13.45
CA GLY A 397 -10.88 -8.60 12.15
C GLY A 397 -11.90 -9.73 12.02
N GLN A 398 -11.98 -10.64 13.02
CA GLN A 398 -12.97 -11.73 13.01
C GLN A 398 -14.40 -11.21 12.92
N ILE A 399 -14.76 -10.25 13.77
CA ILE A 399 -16.11 -9.64 13.78
C ILE A 399 -16.40 -9.00 12.43
N TYR A 400 -15.44 -8.27 11.86
CA TYR A 400 -15.61 -7.62 10.57
C TYR A 400 -15.79 -8.63 9.43
N VAL A 401 -14.97 -9.70 9.38
CA VAL A 401 -15.10 -10.73 8.34
C VAL A 401 -16.43 -11.44 8.48
N CYS A 402 -16.72 -12.00 9.66
CA CYS A 402 -17.93 -12.77 9.93
C CYS A 402 -19.22 -11.98 9.64
N ARG A 403 -19.28 -10.71 10.05
CA ARG A 403 -20.48 -9.88 9.80
C ARG A 403 -20.66 -9.56 8.32
N ASN A 404 -19.60 -9.54 7.52
CA ASN A 404 -19.62 -9.09 6.13
C ASN A 404 -19.56 -10.24 5.10
N ILE A 405 -19.54 -11.50 5.55
CA ILE A 405 -19.57 -12.69 4.69
C ILE A 405 -20.79 -12.69 3.75
N PHE A 406 -21.93 -12.09 4.15
CA PHE A 406 -23.12 -12.02 3.30
C PHE A 406 -22.86 -11.32 1.96
N GLY A 407 -21.90 -10.40 1.87
CA GLY A 407 -21.51 -9.77 0.60
C GLY A 407 -20.89 -10.74 -0.40
N GLN A 408 -20.51 -11.95 0.03
CA GLN A 408 -19.93 -12.98 -0.82
C GLN A 408 -20.97 -13.99 -1.34
N LEU A 409 -22.23 -13.89 -0.92
CA LEU A 409 -23.32 -14.76 -1.38
C LEU A 409 -23.50 -14.74 -2.90
N GLU A 410 -23.21 -13.60 -3.52
CA GLU A 410 -23.35 -13.41 -4.97
C GLU A 410 -22.14 -13.93 -5.75
N HIS A 411 -21.01 -14.19 -5.09
CA HIS A 411 -19.76 -14.62 -5.71
C HIS A 411 -19.49 -16.12 -5.54
N SER A 412 -20.35 -16.85 -4.80
CA SER A 412 -20.19 -18.28 -4.60
C SER A 412 -21.52 -18.99 -4.40
N THR A 413 -21.79 -19.99 -5.23
CA THR A 413 -22.93 -20.91 -5.07
C THR A 413 -22.79 -21.83 -3.86
N LYS A 414 -21.59 -21.95 -3.28
CA LYS A 414 -21.31 -22.77 -2.09
C LYS A 414 -21.67 -22.06 -0.78
N LEU A 415 -21.93 -20.75 -0.81
CA LEU A 415 -22.33 -19.96 0.36
C LEU A 415 -23.83 -19.70 0.34
N SER A 416 -24.51 -20.02 1.42
CA SER A 416 -25.97 -19.88 1.57
C SER A 416 -26.37 -18.84 2.61
N GLN A 417 -27.59 -18.27 2.49
CA GLN A 417 -28.10 -17.29 3.46
C GLN A 417 -28.09 -17.81 4.93
N PRO A 418 -28.42 -19.09 5.23
CA PRO A 418 -28.27 -19.63 6.58
C PRO A 418 -26.82 -19.60 7.09
N GLN A 419 -25.83 -19.92 6.27
CA GLN A 419 -24.42 -19.84 6.65
C GLN A 419 -23.99 -18.40 6.94
N ALA A 420 -24.41 -17.45 6.09
CA ALA A 420 -24.17 -16.02 6.34
C ALA A 420 -24.86 -15.53 7.64
N LEU A 421 -26.04 -16.06 7.97
CA LEU A 421 -26.74 -15.76 9.22
C LEU A 421 -25.99 -16.31 10.44
N GLU A 422 -25.46 -17.53 10.37
CA GLU A 422 -24.63 -18.09 11.45
C GLU A 422 -23.34 -17.29 11.62
N ALA A 423 -22.66 -16.90 10.54
CA ALA A 423 -21.49 -16.02 10.62
C ALA A 423 -21.82 -14.67 11.30
N ALA A 424 -22.97 -14.06 10.99
CA ALA A 424 -23.40 -12.83 11.65
C ALA A 424 -23.72 -13.02 13.15
N LYS A 425 -24.23 -14.20 13.56
CA LYS A 425 -24.40 -14.54 14.98
C LYS A 425 -23.07 -14.74 15.69
N GLU A 426 -22.12 -15.37 15.01
CA GLU A 426 -20.76 -15.56 15.52
C GLU A 426 -20.08 -14.21 15.78
N ALA A 427 -20.19 -13.26 14.85
CA ALA A 427 -19.70 -11.89 15.06
C ALA A 427 -20.32 -11.22 16.30
N ILE A 428 -21.62 -11.44 16.57
CA ILE A 428 -22.29 -10.92 17.78
C ILE A 428 -21.75 -11.60 19.05
N ARG A 429 -21.48 -12.92 18.99
CA ARG A 429 -20.91 -13.66 20.13
C ARG A 429 -19.54 -13.11 20.49
N ILE A 430 -18.62 -13.07 19.52
CA ILE A 430 -17.25 -12.57 19.70
C ILE A 430 -17.30 -11.12 20.23
N ALA A 431 -18.12 -10.26 19.64
CA ALA A 431 -18.21 -8.85 20.05
C ALA A 431 -18.73 -8.67 21.49
N LYS A 432 -19.59 -9.57 21.98
CA LYS A 432 -20.04 -9.56 23.39
C LYS A 432 -18.96 -10.07 24.34
N GLU A 433 -18.31 -11.18 23.99
CA GLU A 433 -17.25 -11.79 24.81
C GLU A 433 -16.03 -10.88 24.94
N THR A 434 -15.76 -10.07 23.91
CA THR A 434 -14.62 -9.14 23.86
C THR A 434 -14.97 -7.69 24.22
N ASP A 435 -16.23 -7.42 24.58
CA ASP A 435 -16.79 -6.10 24.88
C ASP A 435 -16.47 -5.02 23.81
N GLN A 436 -16.73 -5.36 22.55
CA GLN A 436 -16.53 -4.47 21.41
C GLN A 436 -17.85 -3.87 20.92
N ARG A 437 -18.25 -2.73 21.50
CA ARG A 437 -19.55 -2.11 21.23
C ARG A 437 -19.78 -1.69 19.78
N ALA A 438 -18.78 -1.11 19.12
CA ALA A 438 -18.88 -0.70 17.72
C ALA A 438 -19.04 -1.91 16.79
N GLY A 439 -18.17 -2.92 16.96
CA GLY A 439 -18.28 -4.22 16.29
C GLY A 439 -19.63 -4.90 16.53
N LEU A 440 -20.13 -4.87 17.76
CA LEU A 440 -21.44 -5.43 18.14
C LEU A 440 -22.59 -4.73 17.41
N ALA A 441 -22.58 -3.40 17.38
CA ALA A 441 -23.60 -2.62 16.68
C ALA A 441 -23.62 -2.95 15.18
N ALA A 442 -22.44 -3.04 14.55
CA ALA A 442 -22.32 -3.38 13.14
C ALA A 442 -22.70 -4.84 12.82
N ALA A 443 -22.42 -5.78 13.75
CA ALA A 443 -22.83 -7.18 13.61
C ALA A 443 -24.36 -7.35 13.67
N TYR A 444 -25.04 -6.62 14.57
CA TYR A 444 -26.50 -6.59 14.60
C TYR A 444 -27.12 -6.01 13.31
N HIS A 445 -26.52 -4.95 12.75
CA HIS A 445 -26.94 -4.39 11.47
C HIS A 445 -26.82 -5.43 10.35
N SER A 446 -25.66 -6.06 10.23
CA SER A 446 -25.40 -7.05 9.18
C SER A 446 -26.33 -8.27 9.30
N ARG A 447 -26.58 -8.73 10.53
CA ARG A 447 -27.58 -9.76 10.81
C ARG A 447 -28.99 -9.34 10.37
N ALA A 448 -29.36 -8.08 10.56
CA ALA A 448 -30.66 -7.57 10.14
C ALA A 448 -30.80 -7.63 8.61
N VAL A 449 -29.78 -7.22 7.86
CA VAL A 449 -29.72 -7.33 6.39
C VAL A 449 -29.89 -8.78 5.92
N VAL A 450 -29.19 -9.73 6.54
CA VAL A 450 -29.35 -11.16 6.20
C VAL A 450 -30.77 -11.64 6.50
N LEU A 451 -31.33 -11.30 7.66
CA LEU A 451 -32.69 -11.69 8.04
C LEU A 451 -33.77 -11.09 7.13
N GLU A 452 -33.58 -9.85 6.69
CA GLU A 452 -34.42 -9.19 5.69
C GLU A 452 -34.38 -9.94 4.37
N SER A 453 -33.18 -10.34 3.91
CA SER A 453 -33.02 -11.15 2.69
C SER A 453 -33.73 -12.52 2.77
N MET A 454 -33.92 -13.04 3.98
CA MET A 454 -34.68 -14.27 4.27
C MET A 454 -36.17 -14.01 4.55
N GLN A 455 -36.63 -12.76 4.45
CA GLN A 455 -38.00 -12.30 4.73
C GLN A 455 -38.46 -12.48 6.19
N ARG A 456 -37.52 -12.43 7.15
CA ARG A 456 -37.79 -12.54 8.60
C ARG A 456 -37.93 -11.15 9.25
N MET A 457 -38.94 -10.39 8.82
CA MET A 457 -39.06 -8.95 9.09
C MET A 457 -39.05 -8.56 10.57
N HIS A 458 -39.80 -9.26 11.43
CA HIS A 458 -39.84 -8.96 12.86
C HIS A 458 -38.45 -9.10 13.52
N SER A 459 -37.69 -10.12 13.14
CA SER A 459 -36.35 -10.35 13.67
C SER A 459 -35.34 -9.33 13.11
N ALA A 460 -35.48 -8.94 11.84
CA ALA A 460 -34.65 -7.91 11.21
C ALA A 460 -34.85 -6.56 11.91
N LYS A 461 -36.10 -6.11 12.10
CA LYS A 461 -36.44 -4.87 12.81
C LYS A 461 -35.84 -4.82 14.21
N ARG A 462 -35.92 -5.91 14.98
CA ARG A 462 -35.31 -5.99 16.32
C ARG A 462 -33.79 -5.82 16.27
N CYS A 463 -33.13 -6.40 15.28
CA CYS A 463 -31.68 -6.28 15.13
C CYS A 463 -31.25 -4.86 14.74
N PHE A 464 -31.96 -4.22 13.80
CA PHE A 464 -31.69 -2.82 13.45
C PHE A 464 -31.89 -1.88 14.65
N ALA A 465 -32.95 -2.07 15.45
CA ALA A 465 -33.21 -1.24 16.63
C ALA A 465 -32.11 -1.36 17.70
N ILE A 466 -31.53 -2.55 17.87
CA ILE A 466 -30.37 -2.74 18.77
C ILE A 466 -29.15 -2.02 18.20
N SER A 467 -28.89 -2.16 16.89
CA SER A 467 -27.77 -1.51 16.22
C SER A 467 -27.82 0.02 16.34
N GLU A 468 -28.99 0.61 16.10
CA GLU A 468 -29.18 2.07 16.21
C GLU A 468 -29.01 2.56 17.64
N ARG A 469 -29.59 1.87 18.63
CA ARG A 469 -29.41 2.24 20.04
C ARG A 469 -27.93 2.27 20.41
N LEU A 470 -27.17 1.25 20.00
CA LEU A 470 -25.74 1.19 20.27
C LEU A 470 -24.99 2.32 19.53
N ARG A 471 -25.29 2.58 18.25
CA ARG A 471 -24.65 3.65 17.47
C ARG A 471 -24.95 5.05 17.99
N ASN A 472 -26.17 5.31 18.47
CA ASN A 472 -26.50 6.57 19.13
C ASN A 472 -25.69 6.80 20.41
N GLN A 473 -25.30 5.73 21.12
CA GLN A 473 -24.38 5.83 22.26
C GLN A 473 -22.92 6.10 21.84
N LEU A 474 -22.53 5.74 20.60
CA LEU A 474 -21.18 6.02 20.08
C LEU A 474 -21.00 7.48 19.67
N GLN A 475 -22.09 8.22 19.44
CA GLN A 475 -22.11 9.64 19.05
C GLN A 475 -21.32 9.98 17.76
N ASP A 476 -21.19 9.02 16.84
CA ASP A 476 -20.59 9.22 15.52
C ASP A 476 -21.67 9.54 14.47
N PRO A 477 -21.71 10.76 13.88
CA PRO A 477 -22.71 11.15 12.90
C PRO A 477 -22.75 10.26 11.65
N VAL A 478 -21.61 9.79 11.16
CA VAL A 478 -21.51 8.97 9.93
C VAL A 478 -22.04 7.56 10.20
N GLU A 479 -21.65 6.97 11.33
CA GLU A 479 -22.17 5.64 11.71
C GLU A 479 -23.67 5.68 12.06
N ILE A 480 -24.17 6.77 12.63
CA ILE A 480 -25.60 7.00 12.84
C ILE A 480 -26.33 7.11 11.49
N ALA A 481 -25.77 7.82 10.52
CA ALA A 481 -26.36 7.93 9.19
C ALA A 481 -26.43 6.58 8.48
N ARG A 482 -25.38 5.74 8.56
CA ARG A 482 -25.36 4.40 7.95
C ARG A 482 -26.47 3.49 8.47
N VAL A 483 -26.72 3.47 9.79
CA VAL A 483 -27.81 2.65 10.33
C VAL A 483 -29.18 3.20 9.96
N ARG A 484 -29.33 4.52 9.91
CA ARG A 484 -30.55 5.17 9.42
C ARG A 484 -30.82 4.90 7.95
N ASN A 485 -29.79 4.91 7.09
CA ASN A 485 -29.90 4.47 5.69
C ASN A 485 -30.42 3.03 5.59
N GLY A 486 -29.89 2.12 6.41
CA GLY A 486 -30.38 0.73 6.48
C GLY A 486 -31.85 0.64 6.90
N PHE A 487 -32.27 1.41 7.91
CA PHE A 487 -33.67 1.50 8.31
C PHE A 487 -34.57 2.08 7.22
N GLY A 488 -34.13 3.17 6.58
CA GLY A 488 -34.88 3.79 5.48
C GLY A 488 -35.13 2.79 4.36
N TYR A 489 -34.11 2.00 4.00
CA TYR A 489 -34.26 0.92 3.03
C TYR A 489 -35.25 -0.15 3.50
N PHE A 490 -35.10 -0.64 4.75
CA PHE A 490 -36.00 -1.63 5.35
C PHE A 490 -37.46 -1.17 5.33
N TYR A 491 -37.75 0.06 5.75
CA TYR A 491 -39.09 0.62 5.76
C TYR A 491 -39.64 0.86 4.35
N CYS A 492 -38.79 1.27 3.42
CA CYS A 492 -39.17 1.40 2.01
C CYS A 492 -39.63 0.06 1.42
N GLN A 493 -38.99 -1.05 1.79
CA GLN A 493 -39.38 -2.40 1.36
C GLN A 493 -40.71 -2.89 1.94
N GLN A 494 -41.17 -2.28 3.04
CA GLN A 494 -42.47 -2.57 3.66
C GLN A 494 -43.58 -1.58 3.23
N GLU A 495 -43.30 -0.73 2.24
CA GLU A 495 -44.15 0.41 1.82
C GLU A 495 -44.49 1.39 2.96
N GLN A 496 -43.66 1.44 4.01
CA GLN A 496 -43.77 2.41 5.09
C GLN A 496 -42.98 3.67 4.70
N PHE A 497 -43.47 4.38 3.69
CA PHE A 497 -42.74 5.45 3.00
C PHE A 497 -42.46 6.69 3.87
N LEU A 498 -43.34 7.02 4.81
CA LEU A 498 -43.13 8.14 5.75
C LEU A 498 -41.96 7.85 6.69
N ASP A 499 -41.95 6.66 7.32
CA ASP A 499 -40.84 6.22 8.16
C ASP A 499 -39.54 6.20 7.34
N ALA A 500 -39.57 5.64 6.13
CA ALA A 500 -38.42 5.60 5.23
C ALA A 500 -37.86 7.00 4.93
N TYR A 501 -38.74 7.96 4.67
CA TYR A 501 -38.38 9.35 4.44
C TYR A 501 -37.69 9.98 5.66
N ASP A 502 -38.25 9.81 6.85
CA ASP A 502 -37.70 10.37 8.08
C ASP A 502 -36.30 9.83 8.37
N TYR A 503 -36.09 8.53 8.16
CA TYR A 503 -34.77 7.91 8.30
C TYR A 503 -33.76 8.44 7.28
N PHE A 504 -34.12 8.51 5.98
CA PHE A 504 -33.20 9.03 4.95
C PHE A 504 -32.89 10.51 5.14
N ASN A 505 -33.89 11.34 5.45
CA ASN A 505 -33.70 12.76 5.72
C ASN A 505 -32.86 12.97 6.98
N GLY A 506 -33.11 12.17 8.03
CA GLY A 506 -32.31 12.15 9.24
C GLY A 506 -30.87 11.69 9.03
N ALA A 507 -30.61 10.76 8.10
CA ALA A 507 -29.28 10.35 7.70
C ALA A 507 -28.57 11.47 6.91
N LEU A 508 -29.26 12.06 5.93
CA LEU A 508 -28.75 13.11 5.07
C LEU A 508 -28.25 14.33 5.86
N LYS A 509 -29.00 14.76 6.89
CA LYS A 509 -28.59 15.86 7.78
C LYS A 509 -27.30 15.55 8.55
N GLN A 510 -27.08 14.29 8.95
CA GLN A 510 -25.87 13.90 9.69
C GLN A 510 -24.64 13.86 8.78
N VAL A 511 -24.77 13.30 7.57
CA VAL A 511 -23.63 13.19 6.63
C VAL A 511 -23.22 14.52 6.02
N ILE A 512 -24.18 15.42 5.75
CA ILE A 512 -23.88 16.78 5.32
C ILE A 512 -23.12 17.52 6.44
N LYS A 513 -23.57 17.40 7.70
CA LYS A 513 -22.87 17.99 8.84
C LYS A 513 -21.46 17.40 9.04
N ALA A 514 -21.28 16.13 8.71
CA ALA A 514 -20.00 15.43 8.81
C ALA A 514 -19.07 15.64 7.59
N ASN A 515 -19.51 16.39 6.57
CA ASN A 515 -18.77 16.56 5.31
C ASN A 515 -18.40 15.25 4.58
N ASP A 516 -19.16 14.16 4.79
CA ASP A 516 -18.89 12.86 4.16
C ASP A 516 -19.58 12.77 2.78
N VAL A 517 -18.82 13.02 1.72
CA VAL A 517 -19.32 13.01 0.33
C VAL A 517 -19.80 11.60 -0.08
N GLY A 518 -19.09 10.55 0.32
CA GLY A 518 -19.37 9.18 -0.08
C GLY A 518 -20.71 8.66 0.46
N GLU A 519 -20.94 8.84 1.76
CA GLU A 519 -22.21 8.46 2.39
C GLU A 519 -23.36 9.38 1.95
N THR A 520 -23.06 10.67 1.66
CA THR A 520 -24.04 11.59 1.05
C THR A 520 -24.55 11.08 -0.30
N ILE A 521 -23.65 10.63 -1.18
CA ILE A 521 -24.02 10.03 -2.47
C ILE A 521 -24.92 8.80 -2.26
N ALA A 522 -24.57 7.92 -1.32
CA ALA A 522 -25.37 6.73 -1.02
C ALA A 522 -26.77 7.07 -0.48
N THR A 523 -26.88 8.01 0.46
CA THR A 523 -28.17 8.48 1.00
C THR A 523 -29.02 9.14 -0.08
N MET A 524 -28.44 10.00 -0.91
CA MET A 524 -29.16 10.66 -2.01
C MET A 524 -29.71 9.65 -3.01
N TYR A 525 -28.96 8.59 -3.35
CA TYR A 525 -29.46 7.54 -4.23
C TYR A 525 -30.66 6.82 -3.60
N ASN A 526 -30.56 6.43 -2.33
CA ASN A 526 -31.65 5.76 -1.62
C ASN A 526 -32.90 6.64 -1.51
N LEU A 527 -32.72 7.95 -1.32
CA LEU A 527 -33.82 8.91 -1.32
C LEU A 527 -34.46 9.03 -2.72
N ALA A 528 -33.66 9.04 -3.79
CA ALA A 528 -34.19 9.01 -5.16
C ALA A 528 -34.97 7.72 -5.45
N TRP A 529 -34.51 6.59 -4.91
CA TRP A 529 -35.23 5.31 -4.94
C TRP A 529 -36.58 5.41 -4.23
N LEU A 530 -36.63 5.97 -3.01
CA LEU A 530 -37.88 6.21 -2.29
C LEU A 530 -38.87 7.03 -3.13
N TYR A 531 -38.40 8.11 -3.77
CA TYR A 531 -39.25 8.93 -4.63
C TYR A 531 -39.77 8.20 -5.87
N LEU A 532 -38.98 7.29 -6.45
CA LEU A 532 -39.48 6.39 -7.50
C LEU A 532 -40.61 5.51 -6.93
N MET A 533 -40.43 4.93 -5.74
CA MET A 533 -41.42 4.06 -5.11
C MET A 533 -42.72 4.77 -4.73
N VAL A 534 -42.69 6.07 -4.42
CA VAL A 534 -43.92 6.88 -4.23
C VAL A 534 -44.42 7.55 -5.52
N ARG A 535 -43.82 7.21 -6.68
CA ARG A 535 -44.17 7.72 -8.01
C ARG A 535 -44.06 9.24 -8.14
N ASN A 536 -43.24 9.87 -7.31
CA ASN A 536 -42.87 11.27 -7.45
C ASN A 536 -41.60 11.37 -8.32
N TYR A 537 -41.78 11.14 -9.62
CA TYR A 537 -40.70 11.10 -10.60
C TYR A 537 -39.93 12.44 -10.68
N ARG A 538 -40.62 13.57 -10.47
CA ARG A 538 -40.01 14.92 -10.47
C ARG A 538 -38.96 15.09 -9.37
N HIS A 539 -39.28 14.72 -8.13
CA HIS A 539 -38.33 14.78 -7.02
C HIS A 539 -37.19 13.78 -7.21
N SER A 540 -37.49 12.56 -7.66
CA SER A 540 -36.47 11.55 -7.96
C SER A 540 -35.46 12.05 -9.01
N ALA A 541 -35.94 12.61 -10.13
CA ALA A 541 -35.10 13.17 -11.18
C ALA A 541 -34.23 14.35 -10.68
N THR A 542 -34.79 15.20 -9.80
CA THR A 542 -34.05 16.33 -9.20
C THR A 542 -32.88 15.86 -8.34
N ILE A 543 -33.09 14.83 -7.53
CA ILE A 543 -32.04 14.27 -6.66
C ILE A 543 -30.98 13.55 -7.50
N LEU A 544 -31.39 12.74 -8.48
CA LEU A 544 -30.46 12.02 -9.36
C LEU A 544 -29.58 12.99 -10.15
N GLU A 545 -30.11 14.13 -10.59
CA GLU A 545 -29.31 15.14 -11.29
C GLU A 545 -28.28 15.80 -10.37
N LYS A 546 -28.64 16.14 -9.13
CA LYS A 546 -27.69 16.66 -8.12
C LYS A 546 -26.64 15.63 -7.75
N LEU A 547 -27.04 14.37 -7.53
CA LEU A 547 -26.15 13.24 -7.25
C LEU A 547 -25.16 13.02 -8.39
N ARG A 548 -25.63 13.02 -9.64
CA ARG A 548 -24.79 12.89 -10.83
C ARG A 548 -23.75 14.02 -10.90
N ARG A 549 -24.15 15.27 -10.65
CA ARG A 549 -23.22 16.40 -10.60
C ARG A 549 -22.16 16.19 -9.52
N LEU A 550 -22.54 15.71 -8.34
CA LEU A 550 -21.62 15.50 -7.22
C LEU A 550 -20.61 14.39 -7.53
N MET A 551 -21.06 13.26 -8.08
CA MET A 551 -20.19 12.17 -8.51
C MET A 551 -19.22 12.61 -9.61
N VAL A 552 -19.70 13.35 -10.61
CA VAL A 552 -18.86 13.87 -11.69
C VAL A 552 -17.82 14.85 -11.16
N SER A 553 -18.17 15.74 -10.22
CA SER A 553 -17.21 16.66 -9.60
C SER A 553 -16.14 15.95 -8.78
N GLN A 554 -16.46 14.80 -8.18
CA GLN A 554 -15.50 13.97 -7.45
C GLN A 554 -14.67 13.07 -8.37
N HIS A 555 -14.95 13.04 -9.68
CA HIS A 555 -14.48 11.99 -10.60
C HIS A 555 -14.75 10.57 -10.10
N SER A 556 -15.77 10.38 -9.26
CA SER A 556 -16.13 9.07 -8.73
C SER A 556 -17.05 8.32 -9.69
N SER A 557 -16.68 7.08 -9.96
CA SER A 557 -17.49 6.16 -10.77
C SER A 557 -18.26 5.15 -9.91
N TYR A 558 -17.92 5.00 -8.63
CA TYR A 558 -18.42 3.95 -7.74
C TYR A 558 -18.90 4.54 -6.41
N PHE A 559 -19.90 3.90 -5.81
CA PHE A 559 -20.30 4.10 -4.42
C PHE A 559 -20.86 2.78 -3.89
N ALA A 560 -21.23 2.70 -2.61
CA ALA A 560 -21.55 1.43 -1.95
C ALA A 560 -22.47 0.51 -2.80
N TYR A 561 -21.88 -0.58 -3.32
CA TYR A 561 -22.51 -1.61 -4.15
C TYR A 561 -23.09 -1.15 -5.52
N ARG A 562 -22.79 0.06 -5.98
CA ARG A 562 -23.35 0.68 -7.19
C ARG A 562 -22.31 1.51 -7.93
N ASN A 563 -22.63 1.96 -9.13
CA ASN A 563 -21.76 2.80 -9.92
C ASN A 563 -22.53 3.82 -10.77
N LEU A 564 -21.82 4.60 -11.56
CA LEU A 564 -22.41 5.67 -12.37
C LEU A 564 -23.43 5.16 -13.41
N HIS A 565 -23.36 3.88 -13.82
CA HIS A 565 -24.43 3.30 -14.64
C HIS A 565 -25.76 3.27 -13.89
N ASP A 566 -25.77 2.92 -12.59
CA ASP A 566 -27.00 2.88 -11.79
C ASP A 566 -27.70 4.23 -11.76
N VAL A 567 -26.94 5.32 -11.67
CA VAL A 567 -27.46 6.68 -11.62
C VAL A 567 -28.09 7.05 -12.97
N HIS A 568 -27.35 6.85 -14.07
CA HIS A 568 -27.86 7.16 -15.40
C HIS A 568 -29.08 6.32 -15.77
N LEU A 569 -29.05 5.02 -15.51
CA LEU A 569 -30.15 4.13 -15.86
C LEU A 569 -31.38 4.39 -15.00
N MET A 570 -31.20 4.62 -13.70
CA MET A 570 -32.30 5.02 -12.81
C MET A 570 -32.92 6.36 -13.25
N GLN A 571 -32.08 7.35 -13.60
CA GLN A 571 -32.54 8.63 -14.13
C GLN A 571 -33.32 8.43 -15.43
N GLY A 572 -32.84 7.54 -16.32
CA GLY A 572 -33.55 7.15 -17.53
C GLY A 572 -34.92 6.55 -17.25
N VAL A 573 -35.01 5.57 -16.33
CA VAL A 573 -36.28 4.92 -15.96
C VAL A 573 -37.28 5.96 -15.42
N VAL A 574 -36.84 6.80 -14.49
CA VAL A 574 -37.66 7.88 -13.92
C VAL A 574 -38.16 8.84 -15.01
N LEU A 575 -37.29 9.21 -15.96
CA LEU A 575 -37.64 10.13 -17.04
C LEU A 575 -38.66 9.53 -18.01
N VAL A 576 -38.51 8.26 -18.45
CA VAL A 576 -39.52 7.62 -19.30
C VAL A 576 -40.86 7.53 -18.58
N LEU A 577 -40.86 7.14 -17.31
CA LEU A 577 -42.09 7.04 -16.51
C LEU A 577 -42.77 8.40 -16.29
N SER A 578 -42.02 9.51 -16.38
CA SER A 578 -42.56 10.87 -16.38
C SER A 578 -42.98 11.40 -17.76
N GLY A 579 -42.84 10.61 -18.82
CA GLY A 579 -43.18 11.00 -20.21
C GLY A 579 -42.04 11.67 -20.99
N GLU A 580 -40.81 11.68 -20.47
CA GLU A 580 -39.65 12.35 -21.08
C GLU A 580 -38.71 11.37 -21.82
N ALA A 581 -39.26 10.59 -22.76
CA ALA A 581 -38.54 9.50 -23.44
C ALA A 581 -37.23 9.92 -24.12
N LEU A 582 -37.17 11.10 -24.75
CA LEU A 582 -35.95 11.60 -25.41
C LEU A 582 -34.79 11.80 -24.41
N ARG A 583 -35.07 12.38 -23.24
CA ARG A 583 -34.05 12.58 -22.20
C ARG A 583 -33.64 11.26 -21.55
N ALA A 584 -34.56 10.31 -21.46
CA ALA A 584 -34.24 8.96 -21.02
C ALA A 584 -33.31 8.22 -22.00
N GLN A 585 -33.53 8.36 -23.31
CA GLN A 585 -32.63 7.83 -24.34
C GLN A 585 -31.21 8.40 -24.18
N GLN A 586 -31.08 9.70 -23.90
CA GLN A 586 -29.77 10.31 -23.62
C GLN A 586 -29.08 9.70 -22.41
N CYS A 587 -29.84 9.31 -21.37
CA CYS A 587 -29.29 8.65 -20.19
C CYS A 587 -28.76 7.23 -20.51
N LEU A 588 -29.50 6.47 -21.34
CA LEU A 588 -29.05 5.17 -21.83
C LEU A 588 -27.74 5.29 -22.64
N GLU A 589 -27.66 6.28 -23.54
CA GLU A 589 -26.44 6.51 -24.34
C GLU A 589 -25.25 6.97 -23.50
N ARG A 590 -25.47 7.79 -22.45
CA ARG A 590 -24.43 8.13 -21.47
C ARG A 590 -23.90 6.89 -20.75
N SER A 591 -24.80 6.02 -20.31
CA SER A 591 -24.45 4.74 -19.66
C SER A 591 -23.60 3.86 -20.57
N LYS A 592 -23.95 3.71 -21.86
CA LYS A 592 -23.18 2.90 -22.83
C LYS A 592 -21.77 3.42 -23.11
N ARG A 593 -21.52 4.72 -22.93
CA ARG A 593 -20.20 5.35 -23.15
C ARG A 593 -19.24 5.19 -21.98
N LEU A 594 -19.71 4.71 -20.83
CA LEU A 594 -18.86 4.49 -19.67
C LEU A 594 -17.93 3.29 -19.91
N SER A 595 -16.66 3.45 -19.57
CA SER A 595 -15.63 2.41 -19.68
C SER A 595 -15.45 1.59 -18.40
N ILE A 596 -16.47 1.57 -17.53
CA ILE A 596 -16.50 0.78 -16.29
C ILE A 596 -17.43 -0.43 -16.45
N PRO A 597 -17.19 -1.55 -15.76
CA PRO A 597 -18.13 -2.67 -15.73
C PRO A 597 -19.46 -2.25 -15.09
N MET A 598 -20.57 -2.77 -15.61
CA MET A 598 -21.89 -2.55 -15.02
C MET A 598 -22.01 -3.22 -13.65
N SER A 599 -22.67 -2.54 -12.71
CA SER A 599 -23.10 -3.18 -11.47
C SER A 599 -24.24 -4.17 -11.76
N GLN A 600 -24.54 -5.05 -10.81
CA GLN A 600 -25.68 -5.95 -10.94
C GLN A 600 -27.02 -5.20 -11.07
N SER A 601 -27.19 -4.13 -10.27
CA SER A 601 -28.38 -3.29 -10.32
C SER A 601 -28.51 -2.60 -11.68
N ALA A 602 -27.41 -2.08 -12.22
CA ALA A 602 -27.36 -1.51 -13.56
C ALA A 602 -27.68 -2.56 -14.65
N SER A 603 -27.16 -3.79 -14.51
CA SER A 603 -27.41 -4.88 -15.46
C SER A 603 -28.88 -5.29 -15.54
N LEU A 604 -29.67 -4.97 -14.50
CA LEU A 604 -31.12 -5.16 -14.46
C LEU A 604 -31.87 -3.90 -14.93
N LEU A 605 -31.42 -2.71 -14.53
CA LEU A 605 -32.05 -1.44 -14.92
C LEU A 605 -31.95 -1.15 -16.42
N GLN A 606 -30.86 -1.57 -17.08
CA GLN A 606 -30.67 -1.34 -18.51
C GLN A 606 -31.75 -2.01 -19.39
N PRO A 607 -32.00 -3.33 -19.28
CA PRO A 607 -33.06 -3.97 -20.06
C PRO A 607 -34.45 -3.45 -19.67
N ILE A 608 -34.69 -3.07 -18.41
CA ILE A 608 -35.93 -2.40 -17.98
C ILE A 608 -36.13 -1.07 -18.74
N LEU A 609 -35.09 -0.22 -18.78
CA LEU A 609 -35.15 1.06 -19.48
C LEU A 609 -35.36 0.87 -20.99
N GLN A 610 -34.69 -0.11 -21.59
CA GLN A 610 -34.86 -0.44 -23.01
C GLN A 610 -36.29 -0.85 -23.34
N LEU A 611 -36.92 -1.67 -22.50
CA LEU A 611 -38.31 -2.08 -22.67
C LEU A 611 -39.26 -0.88 -22.59
N LEU A 612 -39.10 -0.02 -21.58
CA LEU A 612 -39.91 1.19 -21.41
C LEU A 612 -39.76 2.18 -22.58
N LEU A 613 -38.55 2.33 -23.13
CA LEU A 613 -38.31 3.18 -24.29
C LEU A 613 -38.94 2.62 -25.56
N ALA A 614 -38.86 1.29 -25.78
CA ALA A 614 -39.49 0.63 -26.92
C ALA A 614 -41.01 0.80 -26.89
N ASP A 615 -41.62 0.65 -25.71
CA ASP A 615 -43.06 0.85 -25.51
C ASP A 615 -43.46 2.31 -25.77
N SER A 616 -42.71 3.28 -25.22
CA SER A 616 -42.97 4.71 -25.42
C SER A 616 -42.80 5.18 -26.86
N ASN A 617 -41.91 4.56 -27.65
CA ASN A 617 -41.63 4.95 -29.04
C ASN A 617 -42.46 4.14 -30.06
N GLY A 618 -43.19 3.11 -29.64
CA GLY A 618 -43.88 2.18 -30.54
C GLY A 618 -42.92 1.39 -31.43
N GLU A 619 -41.70 1.10 -30.94
CA GLU A 619 -40.67 0.38 -31.70
C GLU A 619 -40.73 -1.13 -31.49
N ASP A 620 -40.78 -1.90 -32.59
CA ASP A 620 -40.69 -3.39 -32.60
C ASP A 620 -39.24 -3.92 -32.67
N ARG A 621 -38.22 -3.03 -32.62
CA ARG A 621 -36.82 -3.40 -32.83
C ARG A 621 -36.17 -4.20 -31.70
N ILE A 622 -36.80 -4.29 -30.54
CA ILE A 622 -36.27 -5.02 -29.39
C ILE A 622 -36.98 -6.37 -29.30
N ASP A 623 -36.20 -7.44 -29.17
CA ASP A 623 -36.73 -8.76 -28.81
C ASP A 623 -37.29 -8.70 -27.36
N ARG A 624 -38.58 -8.41 -27.26
CA ARG A 624 -39.30 -8.20 -26.00
C ARG A 624 -39.26 -9.48 -25.14
N GLU A 625 -39.42 -10.64 -25.76
CA GLU A 625 -39.45 -11.94 -25.07
C GLU A 625 -38.06 -12.27 -24.50
N ALA A 626 -37.00 -12.13 -25.29
CA ALA A 626 -35.64 -12.35 -24.78
C ALA A 626 -35.26 -11.36 -23.67
N THR A 627 -35.70 -10.09 -23.78
CA THR A 627 -35.44 -9.06 -22.76
C THR A 627 -36.15 -9.37 -21.45
N VAL A 628 -37.43 -9.74 -21.51
CA VAL A 628 -38.23 -10.19 -20.35
C VAL A 628 -37.58 -11.40 -19.67
N ASN A 629 -37.25 -12.44 -20.43
CA ASN A 629 -36.62 -13.65 -19.92
C ASN A 629 -35.27 -13.34 -19.23
N ALA A 630 -34.48 -12.43 -19.80
CA ALA A 630 -33.21 -12.00 -19.21
C ALA A 630 -33.37 -11.20 -17.91
N ILE A 631 -34.47 -10.47 -17.73
CA ILE A 631 -34.80 -9.76 -16.48
C ILE A 631 -35.25 -10.78 -15.42
N GLU A 632 -36.19 -11.65 -15.77
CA GLU A 632 -36.74 -12.66 -14.85
C GLU A 632 -35.67 -13.64 -14.37
N GLN A 633 -34.77 -14.09 -15.25
CA GLN A 633 -33.65 -14.94 -14.87
C GLN A 633 -32.75 -14.26 -13.82
N ARG A 634 -32.44 -12.97 -13.97
CA ARG A 634 -31.63 -12.22 -13.00
C ARG A 634 -32.31 -12.09 -11.64
N LEU A 635 -33.61 -11.79 -11.62
CA LEU A 635 -34.42 -11.74 -10.39
C LEU A 635 -34.55 -13.13 -9.74
N ALA A 636 -34.58 -14.20 -10.55
CA ALA A 636 -34.59 -15.58 -10.05
C ALA A 636 -33.26 -15.97 -9.39
N THR A 637 -32.13 -15.53 -9.93
CA THR A 637 -30.80 -15.89 -9.40
C THR A 637 -30.32 -15.02 -8.23
N SER A 638 -30.74 -13.75 -8.14
CA SER A 638 -30.30 -12.84 -7.08
C SER A 638 -31.43 -12.43 -6.15
N VAL A 639 -31.38 -12.90 -4.90
CA VAL A 639 -32.35 -12.52 -3.85
C VAL A 639 -32.31 -11.03 -3.57
N ARG A 640 -31.12 -10.41 -3.63
CA ARG A 640 -30.94 -8.98 -3.43
C ARG A 640 -31.65 -8.17 -4.51
N LEU A 641 -31.38 -8.49 -5.79
CA LEU A 641 -32.05 -7.82 -6.92
C LEU A 641 -33.55 -8.04 -6.86
N ARG A 642 -33.99 -9.26 -6.51
CA ARG A 642 -35.42 -9.55 -6.33
C ARG A 642 -36.05 -8.65 -5.29
N ASN A 643 -35.53 -8.62 -4.07
CA ASN A 643 -36.10 -7.79 -3.01
C ASN A 643 -36.13 -6.31 -3.42
N GLN A 644 -35.07 -5.82 -4.06
CA GLN A 644 -35.00 -4.42 -4.44
C GLN A 644 -35.92 -4.05 -5.60
N PHE A 645 -35.95 -4.83 -6.68
CA PHE A 645 -36.52 -4.43 -7.97
C PHE A 645 -37.82 -5.15 -8.35
N GLN A 646 -38.27 -6.16 -7.60
CA GLN A 646 -39.47 -6.95 -7.97
C GLN A 646 -40.70 -6.07 -8.17
N LEU A 647 -40.88 -5.06 -7.33
CA LEU A 647 -42.05 -4.17 -7.41
C LEU A 647 -41.96 -3.22 -8.62
N LEU A 648 -40.78 -2.68 -8.92
CA LEU A 648 -40.56 -1.90 -10.14
C LEU A 648 -40.78 -2.76 -11.39
N TRP A 649 -40.30 -4.01 -11.37
CA TRP A 649 -40.49 -4.93 -12.48
C TRP A 649 -41.97 -5.23 -12.73
N LEU A 650 -42.73 -5.48 -11.66
CA LEU A 650 -44.18 -5.68 -11.76
C LEU A 650 -44.89 -4.45 -12.35
N GLU A 651 -44.51 -3.24 -11.92
CA GLU A 651 -45.04 -2.00 -12.49
C GLU A 651 -44.76 -1.89 -13.99
N VAL A 652 -43.55 -2.27 -14.43
CA VAL A 652 -43.18 -2.28 -15.85
C VAL A 652 -44.00 -3.31 -16.62
N GLN A 653 -44.19 -4.51 -16.09
CA GLN A 653 -45.00 -5.57 -16.71
C GLN A 653 -46.47 -5.14 -16.90
N VAL A 654 -47.08 -4.52 -15.89
CA VAL A 654 -48.46 -4.03 -15.96
C VAL A 654 -48.59 -2.88 -16.96
N ARG A 655 -47.62 -1.96 -17.01
CA ARG A 655 -47.63 -0.82 -17.95
C ARG A 655 -47.45 -1.24 -19.40
N CYS A 656 -46.54 -2.19 -19.65
CA CYS A 656 -46.27 -2.71 -20.99
C CYS A 656 -47.29 -3.79 -21.42
N ALA A 657 -48.31 -4.08 -20.60
CA ALA A 657 -49.32 -5.06 -20.91
C ALA A 657 -50.18 -4.58 -22.11
N PRO A 658 -50.54 -5.48 -23.05
CA PRO A 658 -51.29 -5.10 -24.26
C PRO A 658 -52.71 -4.59 -23.96
N SER A 659 -53.26 -4.92 -22.79
CA SER A 659 -54.56 -4.44 -22.33
C SER A 659 -54.60 -4.31 -20.80
N ARG A 660 -55.58 -3.55 -20.30
CA ARG A 660 -55.84 -3.42 -18.86
C ARG A 660 -56.13 -4.78 -18.21
N ASP A 661 -56.88 -5.65 -18.88
CA ASP A 661 -57.22 -6.98 -18.37
C ASP A 661 -55.98 -7.88 -18.26
N SER A 662 -55.06 -7.80 -19.23
CA SER A 662 -53.77 -8.48 -19.15
C SER A 662 -52.92 -7.96 -17.98
N GLY A 663 -52.94 -6.65 -17.73
CA GLY A 663 -52.30 -6.05 -16.56
C GLY A 663 -52.88 -6.55 -15.24
N ILE A 664 -54.22 -6.65 -15.13
CA ILE A 664 -54.90 -7.20 -13.95
C ILE A 664 -54.53 -8.67 -13.75
N ALA A 665 -54.50 -9.48 -14.82
CA ALA A 665 -54.11 -10.89 -14.73
C ALA A 665 -52.67 -11.07 -14.21
N ILE A 666 -51.75 -10.18 -14.57
CA ILE A 666 -50.37 -10.16 -14.04
C ILE A 666 -50.38 -9.88 -12.52
N LEU A 667 -51.21 -8.94 -12.06
CA LEU A 667 -51.36 -8.64 -10.63
C LEU A 667 -51.95 -9.82 -9.85
N GLU A 668 -52.96 -10.51 -10.39
CA GLU A 668 -53.56 -11.69 -9.78
C GLU A 668 -52.58 -12.87 -9.69
N GLN A 669 -51.73 -13.04 -10.70
CA GLN A 669 -50.65 -14.03 -10.66
C GLN A 669 -49.59 -13.70 -9.61
N ALA A 670 -49.36 -12.42 -9.32
CA ALA A 670 -48.47 -11.98 -8.26
C ALA A 670 -49.08 -12.12 -6.86
N ASP A 671 -50.41 -12.03 -6.74
CA ASP A 671 -51.15 -12.38 -5.51
C ASP A 671 -51.12 -13.89 -5.25
N GLY A 672 -51.13 -14.70 -6.32
CA GLY A 672 -50.83 -16.12 -6.26
C GLY A 672 -49.35 -16.36 -5.94
N ILE A 673 -49.04 -17.41 -5.17
CA ILE A 673 -47.69 -17.74 -4.64
C ILE A 673 -46.55 -17.77 -5.71
N LYS A 674 -46.88 -17.73 -7.00
CA LYS A 674 -45.94 -17.73 -8.14
C LYS A 674 -44.92 -16.59 -8.11
N VAL A 675 -45.26 -15.41 -7.58
CA VAL A 675 -44.31 -14.28 -7.44
C VAL A 675 -44.21 -13.86 -5.97
N ARG A 676 -43.00 -13.92 -5.40
CA ARG A 676 -42.79 -13.54 -4.00
C ARG A 676 -42.73 -12.01 -3.88
N MET A 677 -43.85 -11.39 -3.53
CA MET A 677 -43.95 -9.93 -3.32
C MET A 677 -43.47 -9.47 -1.94
N PRO A 678 -43.01 -8.21 -1.79
CA PRO A 678 -42.69 -7.64 -0.50
C PRO A 678 -43.89 -7.65 0.45
N ALA A 679 -43.64 -7.87 1.73
CA ALA A 679 -44.67 -7.71 2.74
C ALA A 679 -45.16 -6.26 2.75
N GLY A 680 -46.48 -6.05 2.63
CA GLY A 680 -47.07 -4.71 2.63
C GLY A 680 -47.26 -4.04 1.28
N TRP A 681 -47.05 -4.74 0.14
CA TRP A 681 -47.17 -4.15 -1.22
C TRP A 681 -48.59 -3.67 -1.66
N GLN A 682 -49.52 -3.61 -0.71
CA GLN A 682 -50.94 -3.29 -0.95
C GLN A 682 -51.13 -1.88 -1.52
N SER A 683 -50.27 -0.92 -1.15
CA SER A 683 -50.40 0.46 -1.61
C SER A 683 -50.05 0.55 -3.09
N SER A 684 -48.94 -0.07 -3.49
CA SER A 684 -48.57 -0.17 -4.90
C SER A 684 -49.59 -0.97 -5.72
N ARG A 685 -50.18 -2.03 -5.15
CA ARG A 685 -51.23 -2.81 -5.81
C ARG A 685 -52.45 -1.96 -6.15
N GLN A 686 -52.96 -1.22 -5.16
CA GLN A 686 -54.12 -0.34 -5.35
C GLN A 686 -53.85 0.72 -6.43
N TRP A 687 -52.65 1.30 -6.41
CA TRP A 687 -52.24 2.25 -7.43
C TRP A 687 -52.18 1.62 -8.83
N LEU A 688 -51.60 0.42 -8.99
CA LEU A 688 -51.54 -0.29 -10.27
C LEU A 688 -52.94 -0.67 -10.82
N LEU A 689 -53.95 -0.80 -9.93
CA LEU A 689 -55.35 -1.00 -10.33
C LEU A 689 -56.05 0.31 -10.75
N GLY A 690 -55.38 1.46 -10.59
CA GLY A 690 -55.88 2.78 -10.95
C GLY A 690 -56.35 3.64 -9.77
N ASN A 691 -56.07 3.25 -8.52
CA ASN A 691 -56.44 4.03 -7.33
C ASN A 691 -55.33 4.99 -6.92
N GLU A 692 -55.39 6.23 -7.42
CA GLU A 692 -54.38 7.26 -7.16
C GLU A 692 -54.42 7.84 -5.73
N ALA A 693 -55.51 7.66 -4.99
CA ALA A 693 -55.68 8.20 -3.63
C ALA A 693 -54.71 7.60 -2.59
N VAL A 694 -53.96 6.58 -2.98
CA VAL A 694 -53.02 5.83 -2.13
C VAL A 694 -51.60 6.39 -2.19
N LEU A 695 -51.34 7.37 -3.07
CA LEU A 695 -50.01 8.00 -3.20
C LEU A 695 -49.66 8.88 -1.99
N VAL A 696 -48.49 8.65 -1.43
CA VAL A 696 -47.94 9.45 -0.32
C VAL A 696 -47.18 10.64 -0.88
N ASN A 697 -47.54 11.85 -0.46
CA ASN A 697 -46.80 13.06 -0.82
C ASN A 697 -45.67 13.31 0.18
N LEU A 698 -44.42 13.28 -0.31
CA LEU A 698 -43.21 13.49 0.50
C LEU A 698 -42.50 14.80 0.10
N PRO A 699 -42.10 15.64 1.07
CA PRO A 699 -41.45 16.92 0.79
C PRO A 699 -39.99 16.75 0.34
N LEU A 700 -39.54 17.55 -0.63
CA LEU A 700 -38.13 17.55 -1.04
C LEU A 700 -37.25 18.13 0.09
N PRO A 701 -36.22 17.42 0.58
CA PRO A 701 -35.34 17.95 1.62
C PRO A 701 -34.46 19.09 1.09
N THR A 702 -34.08 20.00 1.99
CA THR A 702 -33.08 21.04 1.70
C THR A 702 -31.72 20.39 1.45
N LEU A 703 -31.14 20.67 0.28
CA LEU A 703 -29.89 20.08 -0.18
C LEU A 703 -28.84 21.17 -0.30
N GLU A 704 -28.25 21.57 0.83
CA GLU A 704 -27.11 22.52 0.92
C GLU A 704 -25.81 21.79 0.53
N LEU A 705 -25.58 21.64 -0.77
CA LEU A 705 -24.47 20.84 -1.29
C LEU A 705 -23.26 21.68 -1.75
N ASP A 706 -23.33 23.01 -1.71
CA ASP A 706 -22.30 23.88 -2.31
C ASP A 706 -20.92 23.68 -1.69
N HIS A 707 -20.85 23.55 -0.36
CA HIS A 707 -19.61 23.24 0.33
C HIS A 707 -19.07 21.83 -0.03
N LEU A 708 -19.95 20.83 -0.12
CA LEU A 708 -19.57 19.47 -0.54
C LEU A 708 -19.08 19.41 -1.98
N PHE A 709 -19.65 20.22 -2.88
CA PHE A 709 -19.15 20.35 -4.25
C PHE A 709 -17.73 20.91 -4.29
N LEU A 710 -17.43 21.93 -3.48
CA LEU A 710 -16.09 22.49 -3.38
C LEU A 710 -15.09 21.45 -2.87
N LEU A 711 -15.43 20.75 -1.79
CA LEU A 711 -14.61 19.67 -1.22
C LEU A 711 -14.35 18.56 -2.24
N ALA A 712 -15.39 18.09 -2.94
CA ALA A 712 -15.27 17.06 -3.95
C ALA A 712 -14.36 17.47 -5.12
N GLN A 713 -14.40 18.74 -5.55
CA GLN A 713 -13.53 19.25 -6.62
C GLN A 713 -12.06 19.37 -6.18
N GLN A 714 -11.82 19.80 -4.94
CA GLN A 714 -10.46 19.87 -4.38
C GLN A 714 -9.86 18.46 -4.29
N GLU A 715 -10.61 17.51 -3.73
CA GLU A 715 -10.21 16.10 -3.64
C GLU A 715 -9.92 15.48 -5.01
N ALA A 716 -10.78 15.73 -5.99
CA ALA A 716 -10.60 15.28 -7.37
C ALA A 716 -9.30 15.79 -8.02
N ARG A 717 -8.95 17.08 -7.82
CA ARG A 717 -7.69 17.65 -8.32
C ARG A 717 -6.48 17.02 -7.66
N LEU A 718 -6.53 16.85 -6.33
CA LEU A 718 -5.46 16.18 -5.60
C LEU A 718 -5.26 14.77 -6.12
N ASN A 719 -6.32 13.98 -6.29
CA ASN A 719 -6.21 12.61 -6.81
C ASN A 719 -5.58 12.53 -8.20
N GLN A 720 -5.85 13.48 -9.09
CA GLN A 720 -5.17 13.57 -10.37
C GLN A 720 -3.68 13.88 -10.23
N LEU A 721 -3.30 14.77 -9.30
CA LEU A 721 -1.90 15.05 -9.00
C LEU A 721 -1.19 13.80 -8.46
N TRP A 722 -1.80 13.09 -7.51
CA TRP A 722 -1.29 11.83 -6.96
C TRP A 722 -1.06 10.77 -8.04
N LYS A 723 -2.04 10.57 -8.94
CA LYS A 723 -1.90 9.63 -10.06
C LYS A 723 -0.72 10.02 -10.96
N ARG A 724 -0.60 11.31 -11.31
CA ARG A 724 0.53 11.81 -12.11
C ARG A 724 1.88 11.64 -11.42
N MET A 725 1.97 11.92 -10.12
CA MET A 725 3.21 11.73 -9.37
C MET A 725 3.66 10.26 -9.40
N ARG A 726 2.73 9.33 -9.22
CA ARG A 726 2.98 7.90 -9.32
C ARG A 726 3.50 7.47 -10.69
N GLU A 727 2.90 8.00 -11.76
CA GLU A 727 3.35 7.75 -13.13
C GLU A 727 4.75 8.30 -13.39
N VAL A 728 5.02 9.55 -12.96
CA VAL A 728 6.35 10.17 -13.07
C VAL A 728 7.40 9.36 -12.32
N ARG A 729 7.09 8.87 -11.12
CA ARG A 729 7.97 8.03 -10.32
C ARG A 729 8.22 6.67 -10.99
N LEU A 730 7.20 6.02 -11.55
CA LEU A 730 7.37 4.79 -12.31
C LEU A 730 8.31 4.98 -13.52
N ILE A 731 8.11 6.06 -14.28
CA ILE A 731 8.98 6.40 -15.42
C ILE A 731 10.42 6.64 -14.93
N SER A 732 10.60 7.34 -13.81
CA SER A 732 11.92 7.61 -13.23
C SER A 732 12.62 6.31 -12.76
N ALA A 733 11.89 5.39 -12.13
CA ALA A 733 12.41 4.09 -11.73
C ALA A 733 12.83 3.24 -12.93
N LEU A 734 12.04 3.25 -14.01
CA LEU A 734 12.39 2.58 -15.26
C LEU A 734 13.65 3.19 -15.90
N GLN A 735 13.79 4.52 -15.87
CA GLN A 735 15.00 5.19 -16.36
C GLN A 735 16.25 4.77 -15.59
N ALA A 736 16.17 4.62 -14.27
CA ALA A 736 17.27 4.18 -13.42
C ALA A 736 17.72 2.72 -13.69
N ILE A 737 16.80 1.82 -14.05
CA ILE A 737 17.17 0.43 -14.42
C ILE A 737 18.13 0.42 -15.62
N GLY A 738 17.89 1.30 -16.61
CA GLY A 738 18.67 1.34 -17.84
C GLY A 738 20.11 1.84 -17.66
N SER A 739 20.40 2.66 -16.63
CA SER A 739 21.75 3.18 -16.41
C SER A 739 22.71 2.14 -15.85
N ASP A 740 22.21 1.22 -15.02
CA ASP A 740 23.03 0.30 -14.23
C ASP A 740 23.10 -1.12 -14.82
N ALA A 741 22.22 -1.45 -15.77
CA ALA A 741 22.11 -2.81 -16.29
C ALA A 741 23.14 -3.14 -17.38
N SER A 742 23.74 -4.33 -17.27
CA SER A 742 24.69 -4.88 -18.25
C SER A 742 24.09 -5.85 -19.28
N SER A 743 22.81 -6.23 -19.10
CA SER A 743 22.14 -7.24 -19.93
C SER A 743 20.69 -6.88 -20.23
N GLU A 744 20.25 -7.18 -21.45
CA GLU A 744 18.85 -7.05 -21.89
C GLU A 744 17.88 -7.82 -20.97
N SER A 745 18.27 -9.01 -20.49
CA SER A 745 17.43 -9.85 -19.62
C SER A 745 17.18 -9.23 -18.25
N VAL A 746 18.15 -8.46 -17.72
CA VAL A 746 18.00 -7.76 -16.43
C VAL A 746 17.00 -6.63 -16.57
N ILE A 747 17.12 -5.81 -17.62
CA ILE A 747 16.20 -4.70 -17.89
C ILE A 747 14.79 -5.21 -18.09
N ALA A 748 14.62 -6.24 -18.93
CA ALA A 748 13.32 -6.84 -19.20
C ALA A 748 12.67 -7.38 -17.92
N ARG A 749 13.42 -8.12 -17.09
CA ARG A 749 12.92 -8.69 -15.83
C ARG A 749 12.52 -7.64 -14.82
N GLU A 750 13.35 -6.63 -14.56
CA GLU A 750 13.02 -5.58 -13.59
C GLU A 750 11.86 -4.69 -14.08
N THR A 751 11.77 -4.44 -15.39
CA THR A 751 10.63 -3.69 -15.98
C THR A 751 9.32 -4.44 -15.82
N VAL A 752 9.30 -5.72 -16.18
CA VAL A 752 8.11 -6.58 -16.03
C VAL A 752 7.68 -6.67 -14.56
N ARG A 753 8.65 -6.76 -13.63
CA ARG A 753 8.39 -6.75 -12.19
C ARG A 753 7.80 -5.43 -11.70
N LEU A 754 8.35 -4.28 -12.13
CA LEU A 754 7.82 -2.96 -11.80
C LEU A 754 6.39 -2.77 -12.34
N LEU A 755 6.14 -3.19 -13.58
CA LEU A 755 4.82 -3.10 -14.21
C LEU A 755 3.78 -3.93 -13.46
N CYS A 756 4.10 -5.18 -13.08
CA CYS A 756 3.22 -5.99 -12.23
C CYS A 756 3.07 -5.44 -10.80
N GLY A 757 4.03 -4.65 -10.31
CA GLY A 757 3.89 -3.92 -9.05
C GLY A 757 2.95 -2.72 -9.16
N HIS A 758 2.94 -2.02 -10.29
CA HIS A 758 2.18 -0.79 -10.49
C HIS A 758 0.77 -1.00 -11.08
N TYR A 759 0.62 -2.01 -11.93
CA TYR A 759 -0.63 -2.37 -12.60
C TYR A 759 -1.09 -3.76 -12.17
N ASP A 760 -2.40 -4.00 -12.22
CA ASP A 760 -3.03 -5.24 -11.73
C ASP A 760 -2.94 -6.42 -12.73
N PHE A 761 -1.77 -6.62 -13.35
CA PHE A 761 -1.53 -7.74 -14.26
C PHE A 761 -1.01 -8.97 -13.49
N GLN A 762 -1.63 -10.14 -13.70
CA GLN A 762 -1.23 -11.40 -13.05
C GLN A 762 -0.02 -12.05 -13.73
N VAL A 763 0.14 -11.83 -15.03
CA VAL A 763 1.34 -12.26 -15.77
C VAL A 763 1.80 -11.11 -16.65
N ALA A 764 3.10 -10.84 -16.65
CA ALA A 764 3.72 -9.94 -17.60
C ALA A 764 4.97 -10.61 -18.17
N MET A 765 5.24 -10.40 -19.45
CA MET A 765 6.44 -10.95 -20.10
C MET A 765 6.92 -10.06 -21.25
N VAL A 766 8.22 -10.12 -21.50
CA VAL A 766 8.85 -9.55 -22.69
C VAL A 766 9.25 -10.71 -23.59
N VAL A 767 8.71 -10.71 -24.81
CA VAL A 767 8.92 -11.76 -25.80
C VAL A 767 9.65 -11.17 -27.01
N ASN A 768 10.74 -11.81 -27.40
CA ASN A 768 11.42 -11.57 -28.66
C ASN A 768 10.73 -12.39 -29.76
N CYS A 769 10.15 -11.69 -30.73
CA CYS A 769 9.41 -12.28 -31.85
C CYS A 769 10.10 -12.07 -33.20
N GLN A 770 11.40 -11.73 -33.20
CA GLN A 770 12.17 -11.55 -34.43
C GLN A 770 12.74 -12.86 -34.98
N THR A 771 12.85 -13.88 -34.14
CA THR A 771 13.34 -15.23 -34.44
C THR A 771 12.22 -16.13 -35.00
N GLU A 772 12.58 -17.26 -35.61
CA GLU A 772 11.60 -18.24 -36.12
C GLU A 772 10.71 -18.87 -35.03
N GLN A 773 11.20 -18.87 -33.79
CA GLN A 773 10.48 -19.27 -32.57
C GLN A 773 10.38 -18.07 -31.62
N ALA A 774 9.31 -17.99 -30.85
CA ALA A 774 9.14 -16.95 -29.84
C ALA A 774 10.08 -17.21 -28.66
N GLU A 775 10.95 -16.25 -28.34
CA GLU A 775 11.89 -16.37 -27.22
C GLU A 775 11.45 -15.47 -26.06
N VAL A 776 11.24 -16.05 -24.88
CA VAL A 776 10.83 -15.31 -23.67
C VAL A 776 12.06 -14.72 -22.99
N MET A 777 12.23 -13.40 -23.10
CA MET A 777 13.37 -12.70 -22.48
C MET A 777 13.22 -12.56 -20.97
N ALA A 778 12.00 -12.30 -20.52
CA ALA A 778 11.65 -12.20 -19.12
C ALA A 778 10.16 -12.47 -18.92
N VAL A 779 9.83 -13.08 -17.79
CA VAL A 779 8.45 -13.31 -17.36
C VAL A 779 8.33 -13.08 -15.87
N HIS A 780 7.22 -12.48 -15.46
CA HIS A 780 6.74 -12.44 -14.09
C HIS A 780 5.36 -13.09 -14.06
N VAL A 781 5.21 -14.08 -13.20
CA VAL A 781 3.95 -14.74 -12.90
C VAL A 781 3.64 -14.48 -11.44
N ASP A 782 2.44 -13.98 -11.15
CA ASP A 782 1.93 -13.81 -9.79
C ASP A 782 1.98 -15.17 -9.08
N GLY A 783 2.49 -15.21 -7.84
CA GLY A 783 2.68 -16.45 -7.07
C GLY A 783 1.38 -17.21 -6.76
N GLN A 784 0.22 -16.58 -6.96
CA GLN A 784 -1.09 -17.25 -6.89
C GLN A 784 -1.40 -18.11 -8.13
N VAL A 785 -0.69 -17.90 -9.23
CA VAL A 785 -0.89 -18.63 -10.50
C VAL A 785 0.11 -19.78 -10.56
N GLN A 786 -0.40 -21.00 -10.45
CA GLN A 786 0.41 -22.22 -10.59
C GLN A 786 0.38 -22.74 -12.02
N ASN A 787 1.54 -23.21 -12.50
CA ASN A 787 1.70 -23.90 -13.79
C ASN A 787 1.16 -23.12 -15.00
N PHE A 788 1.43 -21.81 -15.07
CA PHE A 788 1.05 -20.99 -16.23
C PHE A 788 1.92 -21.37 -17.46
N PRO A 789 1.33 -21.73 -18.60
CA PRO A 789 2.09 -22.15 -19.79
C PRO A 789 2.62 -20.93 -20.56
N VAL A 790 3.77 -20.42 -20.11
CA VAL A 790 4.41 -19.20 -20.63
C VAL A 790 4.80 -19.34 -22.11
N ASP A 791 5.41 -20.45 -22.50
CA ASP A 791 5.97 -20.64 -23.85
C ASP A 791 4.87 -20.76 -24.92
N GLU A 792 3.77 -21.44 -24.59
CA GLU A 792 2.60 -21.57 -25.47
C GLU A 792 1.95 -20.21 -25.76
N LEU A 793 1.83 -19.38 -24.72
CA LEU A 793 1.32 -18.02 -24.87
C LEU A 793 2.27 -17.15 -25.71
N ALA A 794 3.58 -17.28 -25.53
CA ALA A 794 4.57 -16.52 -26.29
C ALA A 794 4.46 -16.81 -27.80
N GLU A 795 4.26 -18.08 -28.18
CA GLU A 795 4.04 -18.47 -29.58
C GLU A 795 2.71 -17.94 -30.14
N ASP A 796 1.64 -17.95 -29.36
CA ASP A 796 0.35 -17.44 -29.82
C ASP A 796 0.34 -15.91 -30.01
N VAL A 797 1.03 -15.18 -29.12
CA VAL A 797 1.12 -13.72 -29.19
C VAL A 797 2.00 -13.25 -30.36
N ARG A 798 2.92 -14.10 -30.83
CA ARG A 798 3.76 -13.85 -32.02
C ARG A 798 2.94 -13.51 -33.26
N ASP A 799 1.77 -14.15 -33.43
CA ASP A 799 0.88 -13.92 -34.58
C ASP A 799 0.31 -12.48 -34.58
N TYR A 800 0.28 -11.83 -33.42
CA TYR A 800 -0.15 -10.44 -33.25
C TYR A 800 1.00 -9.44 -33.34
N ARG A 801 2.13 -9.83 -33.96
CA ARG A 801 3.29 -8.96 -34.11
C ARG A 801 2.87 -7.56 -34.57
N ASN A 802 2.10 -7.35 -35.63
CA ASN A 802 1.96 -5.99 -36.19
C ASN A 802 0.90 -5.08 -35.54
N GLN A 803 0.19 -5.53 -34.51
CA GLN A 803 -0.94 -4.79 -33.93
C GLN A 803 -0.82 -4.68 -32.41
N GLN A 804 -1.23 -3.53 -31.87
CA GLN A 804 -1.55 -3.46 -30.45
C GLN A 804 -2.83 -4.26 -30.23
N LEU A 805 -2.75 -5.32 -29.42
CA LEU A 805 -3.89 -6.16 -29.11
C LEU A 805 -4.36 -5.82 -27.69
N LEU A 806 -5.62 -5.45 -27.55
CA LEU A 806 -6.28 -5.34 -26.25
C LEU A 806 -7.55 -6.18 -26.29
N LEU A 807 -7.49 -7.37 -25.69
CA LEU A 807 -8.63 -8.25 -25.54
C LEU A 807 -9.08 -8.20 -24.08
N ASN A 808 -10.34 -7.86 -23.86
CA ASN A 808 -10.97 -7.87 -22.54
C ASN A 808 -12.16 -8.86 -22.55
N ARG A 809 -11.90 -10.07 -23.04
CA ARG A 809 -12.84 -11.18 -23.22
C ARG A 809 -12.10 -12.49 -22.97
N SER A 810 -12.83 -13.54 -22.60
CA SER A 810 -12.27 -14.88 -22.42
C SER A 810 -11.52 -15.34 -23.67
N TRP A 811 -10.20 -15.35 -23.62
CA TRP A 811 -9.34 -15.82 -24.69
C TRP A 811 -8.73 -17.15 -24.29
N LEU A 812 -8.86 -18.13 -25.19
CA LEU A 812 -8.23 -19.45 -25.06
C LEU A 812 -7.10 -19.48 -26.10
N PHE A 813 -5.86 -19.64 -25.63
CA PHE A 813 -4.67 -19.72 -26.48
C PHE A 813 -4.31 -21.18 -26.77
N ARG A 814 -3.55 -21.43 -27.84
CA ARG A 814 -3.15 -22.78 -28.27
C ARG A 814 -2.34 -23.47 -27.18
N GLY A 815 -2.70 -24.71 -26.86
CA GLY A 815 -2.05 -25.53 -25.82
C GLY A 815 -2.60 -25.31 -24.40
N GLY A 816 -3.15 -24.13 -24.11
CA GLY A 816 -3.59 -23.76 -22.77
C GLY A 816 -4.94 -24.37 -22.34
N SER A 817 -4.99 -24.97 -21.15
CA SER A 817 -6.25 -25.38 -20.49
C SER A 817 -6.97 -24.23 -19.76
N GLN A 818 -6.31 -23.08 -19.59
CA GLN A 818 -6.82 -21.91 -18.87
C GLN A 818 -7.37 -20.85 -19.83
N ARG A 819 -8.51 -20.25 -19.47
CA ARG A 819 -9.07 -19.08 -20.17
C ARG A 819 -8.51 -17.80 -19.57
N LEU A 820 -8.01 -16.91 -20.41
CA LEU A 820 -7.50 -15.59 -20.02
C LEU A 820 -8.64 -14.57 -20.07
N SER A 821 -8.81 -13.78 -19.02
CA SER A 821 -9.86 -12.76 -18.95
C SER A 821 -9.49 -11.48 -19.70
N SER A 822 -8.21 -11.10 -19.70
CA SER A 822 -7.70 -9.97 -20.49
C SER A 822 -6.26 -10.16 -20.92
N VAL A 823 -5.94 -9.74 -22.15
CA VAL A 823 -4.58 -9.74 -22.70
C VAL A 823 -4.30 -8.42 -23.39
N CYS A 824 -3.19 -7.80 -23.01
CA CYS A 824 -2.65 -6.60 -23.63
C CYS A 824 -1.28 -6.93 -24.25
N VAL A 825 -1.16 -6.73 -25.55
CA VAL A 825 0.09 -6.92 -26.29
C VAL A 825 0.54 -5.57 -26.83
N LEU A 826 1.70 -5.12 -26.36
CA LEU A 826 2.31 -3.84 -26.70
C LEU A 826 3.58 -4.10 -27.52
N PRO A 827 3.65 -3.66 -28.80
CA PRO A 827 4.87 -3.77 -29.57
C PRO A 827 5.93 -2.78 -29.04
N LEU A 828 7.12 -3.26 -28.73
CA LEU A 828 8.26 -2.44 -28.29
C LEU A 828 9.01 -1.94 -29.53
N ARG A 829 8.96 -0.62 -29.75
CA ARG A 829 9.51 0.07 -30.93
C ARG A 829 10.40 1.24 -30.52
N ASP A 830 11.48 1.44 -31.26
CA ASP A 830 12.25 2.68 -31.27
C ASP A 830 12.24 3.25 -32.70
N GLY A 831 11.49 4.33 -32.91
CA GLY A 831 11.14 4.80 -34.25
C GLY A 831 10.46 3.72 -35.09
N ASN A 832 11.10 3.33 -36.20
CA ASN A 832 10.62 2.27 -37.11
C ASN A 832 11.21 0.88 -36.79
N LEU A 833 12.24 0.81 -35.95
CA LEU A 833 12.91 -0.45 -35.60
C LEU A 833 12.18 -1.09 -34.43
N ARG A 834 11.76 -2.34 -34.64
CA ARG A 834 11.08 -3.13 -33.64
C ARG A 834 12.07 -4.04 -32.94
N CYS A 835 11.92 -4.21 -31.63
CA CYS A 835 12.77 -5.10 -30.85
C CYS A 835 11.99 -6.32 -30.39
N CYS A 836 10.94 -6.10 -29.59
CA CYS A 836 10.25 -7.15 -28.83
C CYS A 836 8.75 -6.84 -28.70
N GLN A 837 8.03 -7.64 -27.91
CA GLN A 837 6.68 -7.40 -27.44
C GLN A 837 6.63 -7.45 -25.92
N LEU A 838 5.88 -6.53 -25.31
CA LEU A 838 5.47 -6.60 -23.92
C LEU A 838 4.05 -7.17 -23.87
N VAL A 839 3.87 -8.26 -23.14
CA VAL A 839 2.60 -8.98 -23.01
C VAL A 839 2.17 -8.91 -21.55
N LEU A 840 0.94 -8.46 -21.30
CA LEU A 840 0.36 -8.25 -19.98
C LEU A 840 -0.99 -8.99 -19.92
N VAL A 841 -1.22 -9.78 -18.87
CA VAL A 841 -2.31 -10.76 -18.84
C VAL A 841 -2.99 -10.82 -17.47
N ASN A 842 -4.32 -11.00 -17.50
CA ASN A 842 -5.11 -11.45 -16.37
C ASN A 842 -5.88 -12.72 -16.73
N ILE A 843 -5.97 -13.63 -15.77
CA ILE A 843 -6.58 -14.96 -15.90
C ILE A 843 -8.00 -14.91 -15.35
N ASP A 844 -8.19 -14.49 -14.10
CA ASP A 844 -9.46 -14.69 -13.39
C ASP A 844 -10.42 -13.49 -13.48
N GLN A 845 -9.88 -12.27 -13.58
CA GLN A 845 -10.66 -11.05 -13.64
C GLN A 845 -10.23 -10.18 -14.82
N PRO A 846 -11.17 -9.70 -15.66
CA PRO A 846 -10.84 -8.83 -16.77
C PRO A 846 -10.32 -7.49 -16.25
N TYR A 847 -9.13 -7.10 -16.71
CA TYR A 847 -8.56 -5.77 -16.45
C TYR A 847 -8.58 -4.95 -17.75
N SER A 848 -9.23 -3.80 -17.69
CA SER A 848 -9.22 -2.82 -18.79
C SER A 848 -8.42 -1.60 -18.37
N PRO A 849 -7.17 -1.43 -18.85
CA PRO A 849 -6.45 -0.19 -18.63
C PRO A 849 -7.23 0.97 -19.27
N SER A 850 -7.36 2.08 -18.53
CA SER A 850 -8.02 3.28 -19.06
C SER A 850 -7.26 3.82 -20.27
N LYS A 851 -7.89 4.71 -21.06
CA LYS A 851 -7.23 5.31 -22.23
C LYS A 851 -5.90 5.98 -21.86
N HIS A 852 -5.87 6.64 -20.69
CA HIS A 852 -4.67 7.23 -20.11
C HIS A 852 -3.64 6.17 -19.72
N ASP A 853 -4.05 5.08 -19.07
CA ASP A 853 -3.12 4.00 -18.69
C ASP A 853 -2.50 3.34 -19.93
N GLN A 854 -3.25 3.24 -21.03
CA GLN A 854 -2.73 2.75 -22.31
C GLN A 854 -1.67 3.68 -22.90
N GLU A 855 -1.85 5.00 -22.80
CA GLU A 855 -0.87 6.00 -23.22
C GLU A 855 0.42 5.88 -22.39
N VAL A 856 0.30 5.75 -21.06
CA VAL A 856 1.44 5.55 -20.15
C VAL A 856 2.14 4.22 -20.41
N LEU A 857 1.41 3.12 -20.58
CA LEU A 857 1.98 1.81 -20.91
C LEU A 857 2.70 1.82 -22.26
N SER A 858 2.18 2.55 -23.24
CA SER A 858 2.86 2.74 -24.53
C SER A 858 4.14 3.55 -24.38
N LEU A 859 4.16 4.59 -23.53
CA LEU A 859 5.35 5.38 -23.24
C LEU A 859 6.42 4.52 -22.54
N ILE A 860 6.03 3.70 -21.57
CA ILE A 860 6.89 2.72 -20.91
C ILE A 860 7.44 1.70 -21.91
N GLY A 861 6.59 1.20 -22.81
CA GLY A 861 7.00 0.27 -23.86
C GLY A 861 8.07 0.87 -24.79
N ASN A 862 7.88 2.12 -25.21
CA ASN A 862 8.88 2.82 -26.03
C ASN A 862 10.19 3.03 -25.26
N GLN A 863 10.12 3.45 -23.99
CA GLN A 863 11.30 3.63 -23.14
C GLN A 863 12.09 2.32 -22.96
N LEU A 864 11.38 1.22 -22.69
CA LEU A 864 11.97 -0.12 -22.59
C LEU A 864 12.65 -0.52 -23.91
N ALA A 865 12.01 -0.25 -25.05
CA ALA A 865 12.60 -0.53 -26.37
C ALA A 865 13.94 0.20 -26.56
N SER A 866 13.97 1.50 -26.27
CA SER A 866 15.19 2.31 -26.38
C SER A 866 16.31 1.81 -25.45
N GLN A 867 15.99 1.42 -24.21
CA GLN A 867 16.98 0.87 -23.27
C GLN A 867 17.55 -0.48 -23.72
N LEU A 868 16.69 -1.39 -24.19
CA LEU A 868 17.14 -2.69 -24.72
C LEU A 868 18.06 -2.51 -25.93
N LEU A 869 17.72 -1.60 -26.85
CA LEU A 869 18.57 -1.27 -27.99
C LEU A 869 19.90 -0.65 -27.58
N ALA A 870 19.91 0.27 -26.61
CA ALA A 870 21.13 0.90 -26.13
C ALA A 870 22.12 -0.15 -25.57
N VAL A 871 21.64 -1.10 -24.76
CA VAL A 871 22.48 -2.20 -24.25
C VAL A 871 22.95 -3.12 -25.37
N ARG A 872 22.07 -3.46 -26.32
CA ARG A 872 22.43 -4.29 -27.48
C ARG A 872 23.52 -3.65 -28.34
N GLN A 873 23.41 -2.35 -28.62
CA GLN A 873 24.42 -1.59 -29.36
C GLN A 873 25.73 -1.50 -28.60
N LYS A 874 25.70 -1.22 -27.30
CA LYS A 874 26.88 -1.21 -26.43
C LYS A 874 27.60 -2.55 -26.45
N ASN A 875 26.88 -3.65 -26.31
CA ASN A 875 27.47 -4.99 -26.32
C ASN A 875 28.08 -5.33 -27.69
N LYS A 876 27.42 -4.94 -28.79
CA LYS A 876 27.95 -5.12 -30.14
C LYS A 876 29.21 -4.28 -30.40
N LEU A 877 29.31 -3.08 -29.84
CA LEU A 877 30.54 -2.26 -29.90
C LEU A 877 31.70 -2.90 -29.12
N ILE A 878 31.42 -3.51 -27.97
CA ILE A 878 32.43 -4.24 -27.18
C ILE A 878 32.92 -5.46 -27.97
N GLU A 879 32.01 -6.22 -28.59
CA GLU A 879 32.32 -7.40 -29.41
C GLU A 879 33.20 -7.03 -30.63
N LEU A 880 32.88 -5.94 -31.32
CA LEU A 880 33.66 -5.43 -32.46
C LEU A 880 35.06 -4.92 -32.07
N SER A 881 35.34 -4.74 -30.78
CA SER A 881 36.61 -4.27 -30.23
C SER A 881 37.45 -5.41 -29.63
N SER A 882 37.23 -6.68 -29.98
CA SER A 882 37.80 -7.86 -29.31
C SER A 882 39.14 -8.40 -29.89
N ILE A 883 39.60 -7.88 -31.03
CA ILE A 883 40.78 -8.37 -31.75
C ILE A 883 41.93 -7.34 -31.64
N ASP A 884 43.16 -7.83 -31.46
CA ASP A 884 44.37 -7.01 -31.61
C ASP A 884 44.61 -6.71 -33.08
N THR A 885 44.52 -5.44 -33.46
CA THR A 885 44.57 -5.03 -34.88
C THR A 885 45.89 -5.33 -35.57
N LEU A 886 46.98 -5.52 -34.82
CA LEU A 886 48.29 -5.84 -35.39
C LEU A 886 48.43 -7.34 -35.68
N THR A 887 48.11 -8.18 -34.71
CA THR A 887 48.41 -9.63 -34.71
C THR A 887 47.24 -10.51 -35.12
N GLY A 888 46.02 -9.99 -35.14
CA GLY A 888 44.81 -10.76 -35.45
C GLY A 888 44.36 -11.73 -34.36
N LEU A 889 45.07 -11.78 -33.22
CA LEU A 889 44.72 -12.57 -32.04
C LEU A 889 43.68 -11.86 -31.17
N ALA A 890 43.16 -12.55 -30.15
CA ALA A 890 42.35 -11.92 -29.11
C ALA A 890 43.15 -10.81 -28.40
N ASN A 891 42.55 -9.65 -28.17
CA ASN A 891 43.19 -8.66 -27.31
C ASN A 891 43.05 -9.03 -25.82
N ARG A 892 43.74 -8.28 -24.95
CA ARG A 892 43.71 -8.47 -23.50
C ARG A 892 42.30 -8.62 -22.92
N GLN A 893 41.34 -7.79 -23.36
CA GLN A 893 39.98 -7.80 -22.83
C GLN A 893 39.20 -9.04 -23.28
N ALA A 894 39.32 -9.42 -24.56
CA ALA A 894 38.69 -10.61 -25.10
C ALA A 894 39.20 -11.88 -24.42
N LEU A 895 40.53 -11.97 -24.23
CA LEU A 895 41.14 -13.13 -23.56
C LEU A 895 40.69 -13.27 -22.09
N GLN A 896 40.59 -12.16 -21.35
CA GLN A 896 40.06 -12.17 -19.98
C GLN A 896 38.60 -12.65 -19.94
N SER A 897 37.77 -12.19 -20.89
CA SER A 897 36.38 -12.65 -21.01
C SER A 897 36.32 -14.14 -21.26
N THR A 898 37.10 -14.65 -22.21
CA THR A 898 37.13 -16.09 -22.55
C THR A 898 37.53 -16.96 -21.37
N ILE A 899 38.54 -16.56 -20.60
CA ILE A 899 38.95 -17.28 -19.38
C ILE A 899 37.80 -17.29 -18.36
N GLN A 900 37.12 -16.16 -18.18
CA GLN A 900 36.01 -16.03 -17.23
C GLN A 900 34.77 -16.82 -17.65
N ASP A 901 34.45 -16.85 -18.94
CA ASP A 901 33.35 -17.62 -19.52
C ASP A 901 33.59 -19.12 -19.37
N GLU A 902 34.83 -19.56 -19.55
CA GLU A 902 35.23 -20.94 -19.35
C GLU A 902 35.13 -21.35 -17.86
N ILE A 903 35.57 -20.48 -16.94
CA ILE A 903 35.35 -20.67 -15.49
C ILE A 903 33.85 -20.81 -15.17
N ASN A 904 33.01 -19.98 -15.77
CA ASN A 904 31.55 -20.02 -15.57
C ASN A 904 30.90 -21.24 -16.23
N ARG A 905 31.41 -21.71 -17.37
CA ARG A 905 31.00 -22.96 -18.03
C ARG A 905 31.25 -24.14 -17.11
N VAL A 906 32.48 -24.27 -16.60
CA VAL A 906 32.89 -25.37 -15.72
C VAL A 906 32.10 -25.38 -14.40
N ARG A 907 31.81 -24.22 -13.81
CA ARG A 907 30.95 -24.11 -12.60
C ARG A 907 29.53 -24.64 -12.82
N ARG A 908 28.98 -24.52 -14.03
CA ARG A 908 27.61 -24.95 -14.37
C ARG A 908 27.48 -26.47 -14.59
N TYR A 909 28.53 -27.15 -15.05
CA TYR A 909 28.47 -28.56 -15.47
C TYR A 909 29.04 -29.59 -14.46
N SER A 910 29.12 -29.25 -13.17
CA SER A 910 29.41 -30.19 -12.06
C SER A 910 30.72 -30.99 -12.17
N GLY A 911 31.81 -30.35 -12.64
CA GLY A 911 33.19 -30.71 -12.28
C GLY A 911 33.69 -32.12 -12.63
N LYS A 912 33.09 -32.83 -13.60
CA LYS A 912 33.38 -34.26 -13.79
C LYS A 912 34.62 -34.61 -14.62
N ILE A 913 35.20 -33.74 -15.43
CA ILE A 913 36.56 -33.87 -16.00
C ILE A 913 37.09 -32.47 -16.32
N GLY A 914 38.39 -32.22 -16.05
CA GLY A 914 39.23 -31.23 -16.74
C GLY A 914 40.21 -30.48 -15.83
N TYR A 915 41.39 -30.20 -16.37
CA TYR A 915 42.34 -29.20 -15.87
C TYR A 915 42.20 -27.95 -16.72
N MET A 916 42.61 -26.78 -16.25
CA MET A 916 42.82 -25.63 -17.14
C MET A 916 44.22 -25.10 -16.95
N SER A 917 44.90 -24.81 -18.05
CA SER A 917 46.25 -24.28 -18.02
C SER A 917 46.34 -22.94 -18.75
N LEU A 918 47.24 -22.10 -18.27
CA LEU A 918 47.54 -20.81 -18.87
C LEU A 918 49.05 -20.72 -19.05
N ALA A 919 49.48 -20.36 -20.25
CA ALA A 919 50.87 -20.07 -20.58
C ALA A 919 51.03 -18.58 -20.86
N PHE A 920 51.82 -17.89 -20.03
CA PHE A 920 52.21 -16.51 -20.22
C PHE A 920 53.56 -16.48 -20.92
N MET A 921 53.64 -15.75 -22.03
CA MET A 921 54.76 -15.75 -22.96
C MET A 921 55.29 -14.33 -23.17
N ASP A 922 56.60 -14.18 -23.25
CA ASP A 922 57.27 -12.92 -23.56
C ASP A 922 58.44 -13.17 -24.52
N LEU A 923 58.50 -12.40 -25.60
CA LEU A 923 59.49 -12.59 -26.66
C LEU A 923 60.89 -12.11 -26.26
N ASP A 924 61.80 -13.07 -26.11
CA ASP A 924 63.19 -12.80 -25.82
C ASP A 924 63.91 -12.18 -27.02
N ASN A 925 64.75 -11.18 -26.73
CA ASN A 925 65.50 -10.40 -27.71
C ASN A 925 64.65 -9.52 -28.64
N PHE A 926 63.33 -9.39 -28.46
CA PHE A 926 62.48 -8.57 -29.33
C PHE A 926 62.96 -7.13 -29.48
N LYS A 927 63.40 -6.50 -28.37
CA LYS A 927 63.99 -5.15 -28.39
C LYS A 927 65.18 -5.00 -29.34
N TYR A 928 66.03 -6.03 -29.49
CA TYR A 928 67.14 -6.00 -30.43
C TYR A 928 66.66 -5.83 -31.88
N TYR A 929 65.55 -6.47 -32.25
CA TYR A 929 64.99 -6.34 -33.59
C TYR A 929 64.41 -4.95 -33.83
N ASN A 930 63.69 -4.39 -32.85
CA ASN A 930 63.21 -3.01 -32.92
C ASN A 930 64.36 -2.01 -33.06
N ASP A 931 65.38 -2.13 -32.21
CA ASP A 931 66.52 -1.20 -32.17
C ASP A 931 67.40 -1.32 -33.44
N THR A 932 67.47 -2.50 -34.06
CA THR A 932 68.36 -2.76 -35.21
C THR A 932 67.65 -2.57 -36.57
N PHE A 933 66.37 -2.95 -36.66
CA PHE A 933 65.64 -3.01 -37.94
C PHE A 933 64.42 -2.09 -38.01
N GLY A 934 64.10 -1.38 -36.92
CA GLY A 934 62.97 -0.47 -36.82
C GLY A 934 61.68 -1.16 -36.34
N HIS A 935 60.75 -0.36 -35.84
CA HIS A 935 59.47 -0.86 -35.29
C HIS A 935 58.62 -1.59 -36.33
N ASP A 936 58.65 -1.19 -37.61
CA ASP A 936 57.92 -1.90 -38.68
C ASP A 936 58.37 -3.37 -38.82
N ALA A 937 59.66 -3.64 -38.60
CA ALA A 937 60.18 -5.00 -38.59
C ALA A 937 59.78 -5.76 -37.32
N GLY A 938 59.69 -5.06 -36.18
CA GLY A 938 59.13 -5.61 -34.95
C GLY A 938 57.66 -6.00 -35.09
N ASP A 939 56.87 -5.15 -35.74
CA ASP A 939 55.46 -5.39 -36.00
C ASP A 939 55.24 -6.65 -36.86
N LEU A 940 56.08 -6.85 -37.89
CA LEU A 940 56.09 -8.09 -38.69
C LEU A 940 56.47 -9.32 -37.85
N LEU A 941 57.39 -9.19 -36.90
CA LEU A 941 57.77 -10.31 -36.01
C LEU A 941 56.62 -10.69 -35.06
N LEU A 942 55.88 -9.71 -34.56
CA LEU A 942 54.69 -9.95 -33.73
C LEU A 942 53.60 -10.66 -34.53
N GLN A 943 53.40 -10.27 -35.80
CA GLN A 943 52.48 -10.94 -36.72
C GLN A 943 52.91 -12.39 -36.99
N TRP A 944 54.17 -12.63 -37.36
CA TRP A 944 54.64 -13.98 -37.64
C TRP A 944 54.68 -14.87 -36.41
N PHE A 945 54.91 -14.30 -35.23
CA PHE A 945 54.80 -15.04 -33.98
C PHE A 945 53.35 -15.40 -33.69
N ALA A 946 52.39 -14.50 -33.92
CA ALA A 946 50.98 -14.80 -33.79
C ALA A 946 50.51 -15.91 -34.76
N ASP A 947 50.94 -15.86 -36.03
CA ASP A 947 50.69 -16.92 -37.00
C ASP A 947 51.28 -18.26 -36.52
N LEU A 948 52.49 -18.23 -35.98
CA LEU A 948 53.15 -19.40 -35.41
C LEU A 948 52.37 -19.95 -34.22
N LEU A 949 51.84 -19.11 -33.32
CA LEU A 949 51.00 -19.56 -32.21
C LEU A 949 49.77 -20.28 -32.75
N LEU A 950 49.04 -19.70 -33.70
CA LEU A 950 47.85 -20.33 -34.30
C LEU A 950 48.17 -21.67 -34.98
N GLU A 951 49.30 -21.79 -35.67
CA GLU A 951 49.76 -23.06 -36.27
C GLU A 951 50.08 -24.14 -35.23
N GLN A 952 50.47 -23.75 -34.01
CA GLN A 952 50.86 -24.66 -32.95
C GLN A 952 49.74 -24.94 -31.93
N LEU A 953 48.56 -24.35 -32.06
CA LEU A 953 47.48 -24.48 -31.08
C LEU A 953 46.30 -25.29 -31.63
N ARG A 954 45.51 -25.88 -30.74
CA ARG A 954 44.26 -26.56 -31.12
C ARG A 954 43.15 -25.53 -31.34
N ASP A 955 42.11 -25.89 -32.08
CA ASP A 955 40.94 -25.02 -32.31
C ASP A 955 40.25 -24.53 -31.01
N VAL A 956 40.44 -25.27 -29.91
CA VAL A 956 39.89 -24.95 -28.58
C VAL A 956 40.81 -24.09 -27.71
N ASP A 957 42.10 -24.00 -28.06
CA ASP A 957 43.08 -23.19 -27.35
C ASP A 957 42.98 -21.75 -27.84
N VAL A 958 43.05 -20.76 -26.94
CA VAL A 958 42.86 -19.35 -27.29
C VAL A 958 44.14 -18.57 -27.02
N ALA A 959 44.73 -18.01 -28.07
CA ALA A 959 45.88 -17.11 -27.98
C ALA A 959 45.42 -15.65 -28.03
N GLY A 960 46.03 -14.83 -27.18
CA GLY A 960 45.81 -13.38 -27.17
C GLY A 960 47.08 -12.59 -26.89
N ARG A 961 47.15 -11.37 -27.44
CA ARG A 961 48.22 -10.42 -27.13
C ARG A 961 47.85 -9.63 -25.89
N TRP A 962 48.68 -9.74 -24.85
CA TRP A 962 48.46 -9.13 -23.54
C TRP A 962 49.05 -7.72 -23.44
N GLY A 963 50.19 -7.52 -24.08
CA GLY A 963 51.00 -6.30 -24.04
C GLY A 963 51.97 -6.24 -25.22
N GLY A 964 52.94 -5.33 -25.19
CA GLY A 964 53.87 -5.04 -26.31
C GLY A 964 54.37 -6.29 -27.03
N ASP A 965 55.16 -7.11 -26.35
CA ASP A 965 55.73 -8.38 -26.82
C ASP A 965 55.28 -9.58 -25.96
N GLU A 966 54.19 -9.39 -25.22
CA GLU A 966 53.60 -10.36 -24.29
C GLU A 966 52.37 -11.04 -24.89
N PHE A 967 52.35 -12.36 -24.83
CA PHE A 967 51.26 -13.20 -25.33
C PHE A 967 50.79 -14.14 -24.23
N ILE A 968 49.52 -14.52 -24.28
CA ILE A 968 48.97 -15.53 -23.38
C ILE A 968 48.22 -16.55 -24.22
N VAL A 969 48.44 -17.82 -23.88
CA VAL A 969 47.70 -18.95 -24.42
C VAL A 969 46.90 -19.58 -23.29
N PHE A 970 45.58 -19.57 -23.44
CA PHE A 970 44.65 -20.26 -22.57
C PHE A 970 44.27 -21.61 -23.17
N MET A 971 44.44 -22.68 -22.39
CA MET A 971 44.22 -24.07 -22.82
C MET A 971 43.18 -24.73 -21.93
N PRO A 972 41.90 -24.77 -22.35
CA PRO A 972 40.87 -25.53 -21.67
C PRO A 972 41.23 -27.02 -21.62
N GLU A 973 40.79 -27.72 -20.58
CA GLU A 973 40.91 -29.18 -20.43
C GLU A 973 42.35 -29.73 -20.56
N THR A 974 43.35 -28.91 -20.25
CA THR A 974 44.77 -29.22 -20.46
C THR A 974 45.52 -29.16 -19.13
N GLY A 975 46.24 -30.24 -18.79
CA GLY A 975 47.10 -30.32 -17.60
C GLY A 975 48.47 -29.67 -17.82
N ALA A 976 49.22 -29.46 -16.73
CA ALA A 976 50.48 -28.73 -16.68
C ALA A 976 51.56 -29.37 -17.56
N GLU A 977 51.61 -30.70 -17.64
CA GLU A 977 52.55 -31.42 -18.50
C GLU A 977 52.26 -31.20 -19.99
N GLN A 978 50.98 -31.26 -20.36
CA GLN A 978 50.56 -31.02 -21.74
C GLN A 978 50.74 -29.54 -22.13
N ALA A 979 50.42 -28.63 -21.23
CA ALA A 979 50.64 -27.19 -21.41
C ALA A 979 52.14 -26.86 -21.54
N GLN A 980 53.00 -27.50 -20.75
CA GLN A 980 54.45 -27.39 -20.90
C GLN A 980 54.89 -27.91 -22.28
N PHE A 981 54.40 -29.06 -22.72
CA PHE A 981 54.72 -29.60 -24.03
C PHE A 981 54.29 -28.67 -25.18
N VAL A 982 53.12 -28.01 -25.06
CA VAL A 982 52.69 -26.97 -26.01
C VAL A 982 53.68 -25.81 -26.02
N GLY A 983 54.11 -25.32 -24.85
CA GLY A 983 55.14 -24.29 -24.76
C GLY A 983 56.46 -24.70 -25.41
N GLU A 984 56.94 -25.93 -25.14
CA GLU A 984 58.18 -26.46 -25.72
C GLU A 984 58.08 -26.61 -27.24
N ARG A 985 56.93 -27.05 -27.74
CA ARG A 985 56.64 -27.12 -29.18
C ARG A 985 56.69 -25.74 -29.83
N ILE A 986 56.11 -24.73 -29.19
CA ILE A 986 56.17 -23.33 -29.66
C ILE A 986 57.62 -22.84 -29.70
N LEU A 987 58.44 -23.15 -28.68
CA LEU A 987 59.86 -22.80 -28.66
C LEU A 987 60.66 -23.49 -29.77
N GLN A 988 60.41 -24.78 -30.01
CA GLN A 988 61.04 -25.52 -31.10
C GLN A 988 60.65 -24.98 -32.47
N ALA A 989 59.36 -24.68 -32.66
CA ALA A 989 58.85 -24.07 -33.88
C ALA A 989 59.50 -22.70 -34.10
N LEU A 990 59.60 -21.86 -33.07
CA LEU A 990 60.26 -20.55 -33.14
C LEU A 990 61.76 -20.68 -33.46
N ALA A 991 62.47 -21.59 -32.80
CA ALA A 991 63.88 -21.86 -33.07
C ALA A 991 64.13 -22.32 -34.52
N SER A 992 63.20 -23.10 -35.09
CA SER A 992 63.30 -23.57 -36.48
C SER A 992 63.24 -22.42 -37.50
N LYS A 993 62.66 -21.27 -37.14
CA LYS A 993 62.61 -20.06 -37.99
C LYS A 993 63.95 -19.30 -38.03
N ARG A 994 64.96 -19.70 -37.23
CA ARG A 994 66.33 -19.14 -37.23
C ARG A 994 66.35 -17.60 -37.13
N GLY A 995 65.65 -17.08 -36.13
CA GLY A 995 65.49 -15.62 -35.90
C GLY A 995 64.74 -14.89 -37.00
N PHE A 996 63.95 -15.59 -37.82
CA PHE A 996 63.25 -15.07 -39.00
C PHE A 996 64.18 -14.37 -40.01
N THR A 997 65.47 -14.72 -40.03
CA THR A 997 66.51 -14.03 -40.80
C THR A 997 66.20 -13.97 -42.30
N GLU A 998 65.69 -15.07 -42.87
CA GLU A 998 65.31 -15.14 -44.28
C GLU A 998 64.05 -14.30 -44.59
N ALA A 999 63.03 -14.38 -43.73
CA ALA A 999 61.80 -13.61 -43.85
C ALA A 999 62.06 -12.11 -43.72
N LEU A 1000 62.90 -11.69 -42.76
CA LEU A 1000 63.33 -10.30 -42.59
C LEU A 1000 64.18 -9.81 -43.77
N SER A 1001 65.10 -10.63 -44.28
CA SER A 1001 65.91 -10.26 -45.46
C SER A 1001 65.02 -9.97 -46.68
N LYS A 1002 63.98 -10.78 -46.86
CA LYS A 1002 62.98 -10.61 -47.92
C LYS A 1002 62.11 -9.38 -47.70
N ALA A 1003 61.60 -9.18 -46.49
CA ALA A 1003 60.74 -8.04 -46.14
C ALA A 1003 61.47 -6.70 -46.24
N LEU A 1004 62.71 -6.63 -45.76
CA LEU A 1004 63.55 -5.42 -45.76
C LEU A 1004 64.32 -5.22 -47.07
N LYS A 1005 64.23 -6.16 -48.03
CA LYS A 1005 64.92 -6.14 -49.33
C LYS A 1005 66.43 -5.92 -49.23
N ARG A 1006 67.06 -6.43 -48.17
CA ARG A 1006 68.50 -6.36 -47.92
C ARG A 1006 68.97 -7.59 -47.15
N PRO A 1007 70.22 -8.04 -47.28
CA PRO A 1007 70.71 -9.17 -46.51
C PRO A 1007 70.72 -8.83 -45.01
N VAL A 1008 70.00 -9.63 -44.21
CA VAL A 1008 69.99 -9.54 -42.75
C VAL A 1008 70.82 -10.70 -42.21
N VAL A 1009 71.73 -10.40 -41.29
CA VAL A 1009 72.52 -11.40 -40.55
C VAL A 1009 72.32 -11.12 -39.07
N ILE A 1010 71.76 -12.08 -38.34
CA ILE A 1010 71.53 -11.97 -36.91
C ILE A 1010 72.39 -13.02 -36.20
N PRO A 1011 73.26 -12.60 -35.25
CA PRO A 1011 74.02 -13.54 -34.43
C PRO A 1011 73.09 -14.54 -33.73
N GLN A 1012 73.51 -15.78 -33.58
CA GLN A 1012 72.66 -16.85 -33.06
C GLN A 1012 72.17 -16.56 -31.63
N GLU A 1013 73.00 -15.90 -30.82
CA GLU A 1013 72.68 -15.43 -29.48
C GLU A 1013 71.63 -14.31 -29.43
N LYS A 1014 71.30 -13.71 -30.59
CA LYS A 1014 70.26 -12.69 -30.77
C LYS A 1014 69.06 -13.20 -31.55
N TRP A 1015 68.97 -14.51 -31.81
CA TRP A 1015 67.75 -15.08 -32.38
C TRP A 1015 66.55 -14.81 -31.47
N LEU A 1016 65.42 -14.49 -32.10
CA LEU A 1016 64.16 -14.31 -31.41
C LEU A 1016 63.81 -15.64 -30.74
N SER A 1017 63.59 -15.59 -29.43
CA SER A 1017 63.11 -16.73 -28.64
C SER A 1017 61.93 -16.27 -27.78
N CYS A 1018 61.45 -17.11 -26.89
CA CYS A 1018 60.36 -16.78 -25.99
C CYS A 1018 60.62 -17.40 -24.63
N SER A 1019 60.33 -16.67 -23.56
CA SER A 1019 60.26 -17.23 -22.21
C SER A 1019 58.80 -17.55 -21.93
N VAL A 1020 58.52 -18.70 -21.31
CA VAL A 1020 57.15 -19.17 -21.09
C VAL A 1020 56.95 -19.60 -19.64
N GLY A 1021 55.98 -19.01 -18.96
CA GLY A 1021 55.51 -19.41 -17.63
C GLY A 1021 54.17 -20.13 -17.71
N VAL A 1022 54.09 -21.35 -17.20
CA VAL A 1022 52.87 -22.17 -17.23
C VAL A 1022 52.30 -22.35 -15.82
N THR A 1023 51.01 -22.09 -15.66
CA THR A 1023 50.24 -22.52 -14.48
C THR A 1023 49.15 -23.52 -14.88
N GLN A 1024 48.72 -24.32 -13.91
CA GLN A 1024 47.57 -25.18 -14.00
C GLN A 1024 46.66 -24.95 -12.80
N THR A 1025 45.35 -24.91 -13.02
CA THR A 1025 44.36 -25.05 -11.96
C THR A 1025 43.59 -26.35 -12.13
N ASP A 1026 43.58 -27.16 -11.06
CA ASP A 1026 42.66 -28.29 -10.94
C ASP A 1026 41.37 -27.81 -10.25
N TYR A 1027 40.35 -27.55 -11.07
CA TYR A 1027 39.07 -27.06 -10.55
C TYR A 1027 38.22 -28.14 -9.86
N ARG A 1028 38.70 -29.39 -9.81
CA ARG A 1028 38.13 -30.43 -8.94
C ARG A 1028 38.50 -30.20 -7.47
N LEU A 1029 39.61 -29.49 -7.21
CA LEU A 1029 40.16 -29.28 -5.88
C LEU A 1029 39.91 -27.85 -5.37
N HIS A 1030 39.97 -26.84 -6.24
CA HIS A 1030 39.81 -25.42 -5.87
C HIS A 1030 38.94 -24.64 -6.86
N ALA A 1031 38.23 -23.60 -6.41
CA ALA A 1031 37.50 -22.72 -7.31
C ALA A 1031 38.50 -21.90 -8.17
N PRO A 1032 38.46 -21.99 -9.51
CA PRO A 1032 39.41 -21.28 -10.36
C PRO A 1032 39.20 -19.76 -10.28
N ASN A 1033 40.31 -19.03 -10.26
CA ASN A 1033 40.37 -17.57 -10.28
C ASN A 1033 41.34 -17.11 -11.37
N ALA A 1034 40.82 -16.40 -12.36
CA ALA A 1034 41.60 -15.90 -13.50
C ALA A 1034 42.78 -15.01 -13.07
N ALA A 1035 42.61 -14.17 -12.05
CA ALA A 1035 43.66 -13.27 -11.57
C ALA A 1035 44.82 -14.04 -10.91
N SER A 1036 44.50 -15.10 -10.17
CA SER A 1036 45.52 -15.97 -9.56
C SER A 1036 46.32 -16.71 -10.63
N MET A 1037 45.64 -17.28 -11.64
CA MET A 1037 46.30 -17.99 -12.73
C MET A 1037 47.27 -17.09 -13.51
N LEU A 1038 46.84 -15.87 -13.83
CA LEU A 1038 47.71 -14.88 -14.49
C LEU A 1038 48.95 -14.56 -13.64
N THR A 1039 48.76 -14.35 -12.34
CA THR A 1039 49.86 -14.02 -11.40
C THR A 1039 50.85 -15.18 -11.25
N GLU A 1040 50.37 -16.42 -11.20
CA GLU A 1040 51.21 -17.62 -11.09
C GLU A 1040 52.01 -17.86 -12.37
N ALA A 1041 51.37 -17.73 -13.53
CA ALA A 1041 52.05 -17.85 -14.82
C ALA A 1041 53.10 -16.75 -15.01
N ASP A 1042 52.82 -15.52 -14.62
CA ASP A 1042 53.78 -14.41 -14.66
C ASP A 1042 55.01 -14.66 -13.75
N LYS A 1043 54.79 -15.20 -12.54
CA LYS A 1043 55.91 -15.62 -11.66
C LYS A 1043 56.78 -16.71 -12.29
N ALA A 1044 56.16 -17.70 -12.94
CA ALA A 1044 56.89 -18.74 -13.65
C ALA A 1044 57.64 -18.20 -14.87
N LEU A 1045 57.06 -17.23 -15.58
CA LEU A 1045 57.69 -16.51 -16.69
C LEU A 1045 58.92 -15.74 -16.22
N TYR A 1046 58.81 -15.04 -15.09
CA TYR A 1046 59.92 -14.33 -14.47
C TYR A 1046 61.08 -15.28 -14.14
N GLN A 1047 60.78 -16.46 -13.58
CA GLN A 1047 61.79 -17.50 -13.36
C GLN A 1047 62.42 -17.99 -14.67
N ALA A 1048 61.66 -18.10 -15.76
CA ALA A 1048 62.19 -18.52 -17.05
C ALA A 1048 63.21 -17.51 -17.60
N LYS A 1049 62.95 -16.21 -17.37
CA LYS A 1049 63.87 -15.11 -17.72
C LYS A 1049 65.15 -15.14 -16.88
N ASP A 1050 65.05 -15.41 -15.58
CA ASP A 1050 66.21 -15.49 -14.68
C ASP A 1050 67.10 -16.72 -14.97
N ASN A 1051 66.50 -17.84 -15.37
CA ASN A 1051 67.22 -19.09 -15.67
C ASN A 1051 67.85 -19.13 -17.07
N GLY A 1052 68.07 -17.99 -17.72
CA GLY A 1052 68.77 -17.90 -19.01
C GLY A 1052 67.88 -17.77 -20.26
N LYS A 1053 66.58 -17.52 -20.10
CA LYS A 1053 65.59 -17.27 -21.18
C LYS A 1053 65.37 -18.47 -22.11
N GLY A 1054 64.42 -18.35 -23.05
CA GLY A 1054 64.19 -19.36 -24.10
C GLY A 1054 63.73 -20.73 -23.60
N GLN A 1055 62.99 -20.77 -22.50
CA GLN A 1055 62.55 -22.01 -21.86
C GLN A 1055 61.14 -21.92 -21.28
N VAL A 1056 60.58 -23.08 -20.96
CA VAL A 1056 59.28 -23.20 -20.29
C VAL A 1056 59.50 -23.53 -18.83
N ILE A 1057 58.96 -22.72 -17.92
CA ILE A 1057 58.92 -23.00 -16.49
C ILE A 1057 57.48 -23.20 -16.04
N ARG A 1058 57.24 -24.23 -15.25
CA ARG A 1058 55.97 -24.48 -14.57
C ARG A 1058 56.00 -23.87 -13.19
N PHE A 1059 54.91 -23.20 -12.81
CA PHE A 1059 54.73 -22.74 -11.44
C PHE A 1059 54.62 -23.95 -10.50
N GLN A 1060 55.50 -24.03 -9.50
CA GLN A 1060 55.43 -25.00 -8.42
C GLN A 1060 54.88 -24.32 -7.16
N THR A 1061 53.72 -24.78 -6.68
CA THR A 1061 53.23 -24.43 -5.35
C THR A 1061 54.17 -25.04 -4.31
N SER A 1062 54.73 -24.24 -3.41
CA SER A 1062 55.47 -24.78 -2.27
C SER A 1062 54.50 -25.58 -1.39
N GLU A 1063 54.59 -26.91 -1.42
CA GLU A 1063 53.91 -27.76 -0.44
C GLU A 1063 54.45 -27.41 0.95
N ALA A 1064 53.61 -26.81 1.79
CA ALA A 1064 53.81 -26.93 3.23
C ALA A 1064 53.58 -28.41 3.61
N PRO A 1065 54.46 -29.05 4.39
CA PRO A 1065 54.28 -30.45 4.76
C PRO A 1065 52.97 -30.60 5.53
N ALA A 1066 52.22 -31.65 5.18
CA ALA A 1066 50.95 -32.00 5.81
C ALA A 1066 51.07 -32.01 7.36
N GLN A 1067 50.21 -31.25 8.01
CA GLN A 1067 49.82 -31.41 9.42
C GLN A 1067 48.30 -31.44 9.52
#